data_AF-A0A7C5ZSA6-F1
#
_entry.id   AF-A0A7C5ZSA6-F1
#
_cell.length_a   1.000
_cell.length_b   1.000
_cell.length_c   1.000
_cell.angle_alpha   90.00
_cell.angle_beta   90.00
_cell.angle_gamma   90.00
#
_symmetry.space_group_name_H-M   'P 1'
#
loop_
_entity.id
_entity.type
_entity.pdbx_description
1 polymer ?
#
loop_
_entity_poly.entity_id
_entity_poly.type
_entity_poly.pdbx_seq_one_letter_code
_entity_poly.pdbx_strand_id
1 'polypeptide(L)'
;MNRRGQYSLIAAMLLAVVLVGTTVITYSVIRNFSIEGQPQVLSAVDEINFALRQILGYTVGQYSSVLKVTANREFAYSEAEKFLVSGLDYVARMHPDWGLSLRLENLTLEIKWFTCRTYSLGKARVSYDLPSLGIFNVAYETSCKLGVEVLDVMVGRDSNTTRLLVTVDERDEPLITLGRENFKFYRYWQANTTWVPNFPNSITAFANGTYVVDVPSGIDPEAFVVEVQDERGLCVIASSYSRYTINLSWESLRTSAENYVDARSDVDGSPDKGTHSNFNALKSKDNVFDTLTEAGFLAKKGTFNKQTGVTTQEITGVGFRPKAVIFWWISQASTGLYNSIRMGYGFATEYDDSCQNRGVAFASDDNVGNSNTGRRRSETYSIIILSNGNPTLAAQGKVTRFTADGFVIDWNTISDNKYIIHYIALGGPELVNARAGTFTLSTSSSQDVTNVGFKPDFLMFLWTFTEQPDSNTANAEIGIGFAVSPTKRGAIVACSRDGQSSTDTYRQQRTDSCILLLNPTSGQQDAIVDFTDFLPNGFKLNIIDAPSSQTPIFYLALKGGNYDVGSFNSPTSTGIQQITTVGFQPALVMLATQGQAASNSIGSGAEMAFGAATSPTEKGFIWFEDPDNLGTSDNAMETATDRIIQWRDRTGSNSFVVRGSADFVSFLSNGFKLQWSNVESQAKQIIYVAFGGKNYELDLEAQWTIHSQNVTTAELCIYADVGAATESLMVDVWHNETWVPVIPNLVNGWNNVSVIQYLNSSTFTIRFKGSNEVSDSIQDCWRIDALLLRILPTIDLYETLRGETIIIELLQNGTLRWLGENLRITTQAKPIPPIPIKGIHVFETINSVEREVPFQIEEWASEYRVPLSLANNMSVFSNRHMIVFPVNPNVTKVVIWWDGRDTAKQTPLAYEHNYAITIGSNYKRINNGIVELTVKWPSSGCGKFTAELKKGSTIIATTDFMRVNNAYACWGHSAPSIPIVGPVRAVLNHEVEWPSGVTNCPNFYAHIVLTLPVNATYYTYQLRYLFLKSQDRPRTISDLCPMSITSSTSLAAYVENGTASNGYPTVGIISGSSSLYNYSASCWQHRWAQINTSQTAGFGIMFTTAYNKMLYYFDGSTAKRGALNVTVPSKLIELRPVCPDRVKVVGSVSGHTQEADLCWYGAVVVFDSVSTPIYKRDGELISGLWILVNYPPATTVVVERS
;
A
#
# COMPACT_ATOMS: atom_id res chain seq x y z
N MET A 1 -55.59 -19.07 -43.92
CA MET A 1 -56.92 -18.61 -43.46
C MET A 1 -56.85 -18.33 -41.97
N ASN A 2 -57.09 -17.10 -41.51
CA ASN A 2 -57.10 -16.82 -40.07
C ASN A 2 -58.18 -15.78 -39.71
N ARG A 3 -59.11 -16.19 -38.85
CA ARG A 3 -60.42 -15.57 -38.57
C ARG A 3 -60.37 -14.33 -37.65
N ARG A 4 -59.26 -13.58 -37.59
CA ARG A 4 -59.10 -12.40 -36.71
C ARG A 4 -59.40 -11.05 -37.39
N GLY A 5 -59.22 -10.94 -38.72
CA GLY A 5 -59.47 -9.69 -39.44
C GLY A 5 -60.95 -9.30 -39.57
N GLN A 6 -61.87 -10.28 -39.57
CA GLN A 6 -63.30 -10.02 -39.71
C GLN A 6 -63.94 -9.46 -38.43
N TYR A 7 -63.48 -9.85 -37.24
CA TYR A 7 -64.01 -9.31 -35.98
C TYR A 7 -63.59 -7.85 -35.72
N SER A 8 -62.38 -7.46 -36.12
CA SER A 8 -61.93 -6.06 -36.00
C SER A 8 -62.65 -5.11 -36.97
N LEU A 9 -62.99 -5.58 -38.17
CA LEU A 9 -63.79 -4.82 -39.15
C LEU A 9 -65.25 -4.65 -38.70
N ILE A 10 -65.85 -5.71 -38.16
CA ILE A 10 -67.22 -5.65 -37.60
C ILE A 10 -67.25 -4.78 -36.35
N ALA A 11 -66.25 -4.86 -35.45
CA ALA A 11 -66.17 -4.01 -34.27
C ALA A 11 -65.93 -2.52 -34.63
N ALA A 12 -65.09 -2.22 -35.63
CA ALA A 12 -64.88 -0.86 -36.12
C ALA A 12 -66.14 -0.28 -36.78
N MET A 13 -66.89 -1.09 -37.54
CA MET A 13 -68.19 -0.67 -38.08
C MET A 13 -69.24 -0.49 -36.99
N LEU A 14 -69.28 -1.33 -35.96
CA LEU A 14 -70.20 -1.18 -34.83
C LEU A 14 -69.88 0.08 -34.01
N LEU A 15 -68.59 0.36 -33.77
CA LEU A 15 -68.14 1.57 -33.08
C LEU A 15 -68.47 2.84 -33.89
N ALA A 16 -68.29 2.80 -35.22
CA ALA A 16 -68.68 3.89 -36.10
C ALA A 16 -70.20 4.11 -36.13
N VAL A 17 -71.00 3.04 -36.13
CA VAL A 17 -72.48 3.14 -36.08
C VAL A 17 -72.95 3.63 -34.71
N VAL A 18 -72.31 3.23 -33.62
CA VAL A 18 -72.60 3.75 -32.28
C VAL A 18 -72.19 5.22 -32.17
N LEU A 19 -71.00 5.61 -32.65
CA LEU A 19 -70.54 7.00 -32.69
C LEU A 19 -71.49 7.87 -33.51
N VAL A 20 -71.82 7.46 -34.73
CA VAL A 20 -72.79 8.17 -35.58
C VAL A 20 -74.17 8.18 -34.93
N GLY A 21 -74.59 7.09 -34.27
CA GLY A 21 -75.85 7.01 -33.53
C GLY A 21 -75.90 7.97 -32.33
N THR A 22 -74.83 8.06 -31.52
CA THR A 22 -74.73 9.04 -30.44
C THR A 22 -74.63 10.46 -30.97
N THR A 23 -73.88 10.72 -32.05
CA THR A 23 -73.82 12.06 -32.64
C THR A 23 -75.17 12.47 -33.20
N VAL A 24 -75.91 11.57 -33.86
CA VAL A 24 -77.26 11.81 -34.37
C VAL A 24 -78.28 11.94 -33.25
N ILE A 25 -78.23 11.14 -32.18
CA ILE A 25 -79.13 11.26 -31.02
C ILE A 25 -78.84 12.56 -30.26
N THR A 26 -77.57 12.92 -30.03
CA THR A 26 -77.19 14.18 -29.39
C THR A 26 -77.60 15.38 -30.26
N TYR A 27 -77.41 15.33 -31.59
CA TYR A 27 -77.93 16.35 -32.50
C TYR A 27 -79.47 16.41 -32.50
N SER A 28 -80.15 15.26 -32.36
CA SER A 28 -81.62 15.18 -32.33
C SER A 28 -82.21 15.68 -31.01
N VAL A 29 -81.51 15.46 -29.89
CA VAL A 29 -81.88 15.97 -28.57
C VAL A 29 -81.62 17.48 -28.47
N ILE A 30 -80.51 17.98 -29.05
CA ILE A 30 -80.22 19.43 -29.14
C ILE A 30 -81.22 20.13 -30.07
N ARG A 31 -81.62 19.51 -31.18
CA ARG A 31 -82.55 20.12 -32.16
C ARG A 31 -84.02 20.11 -31.72
N ASN A 32 -84.43 19.26 -30.77
CA ASN A 32 -85.83 19.08 -30.36
C ASN A 32 -86.15 19.52 -28.91
N PHE A 33 -85.20 20.04 -28.13
CA PHE A 33 -85.50 20.66 -26.83
C PHE A 33 -85.73 22.17 -26.98
N SER A 34 -86.98 22.56 -27.23
CA SER A 34 -87.44 23.93 -27.01
C SER A 34 -87.62 24.16 -25.51
N ILE A 35 -86.58 24.67 -24.83
CA ILE A 35 -86.73 25.26 -23.50
C ILE A 35 -86.98 26.76 -23.70
N GLU A 36 -88.23 27.14 -23.44
CA GLU A 36 -88.67 28.52 -23.32
C GLU A 36 -87.84 29.25 -22.25
N GLY A 37 -87.26 30.41 -22.61
CA GLY A 37 -86.95 31.46 -21.63
C GLY A 37 -85.49 31.69 -21.22
N GLN A 38 -84.47 31.28 -22.00
CA GLN A 38 -83.12 31.86 -21.88
C GLN A 38 -82.86 32.85 -23.03
N PRO A 39 -82.21 34.00 -22.78
CA PRO A 39 -81.88 34.95 -23.84
C PRO A 39 -80.94 34.28 -24.86
N GLN A 40 -81.38 34.15 -26.12
CA GLN A 40 -80.62 33.55 -27.25
C GLN A 40 -79.19 34.11 -27.39
N VAL A 41 -78.95 35.31 -26.87
CA VAL A 41 -77.65 36.01 -26.83
C VAL A 41 -76.63 35.28 -25.95
N LEU A 42 -77.01 34.88 -24.72
CA LEU A 42 -76.07 34.30 -23.76
C LEU A 42 -75.66 32.88 -24.18
N SER A 43 -76.61 32.08 -24.68
CA SER A 43 -76.34 30.75 -25.22
C SER A 43 -75.45 30.78 -26.46
N ALA A 44 -75.62 31.76 -27.35
CA ALA A 44 -74.79 31.90 -28.55
C ALA A 44 -73.34 32.29 -28.21
N VAL A 45 -73.15 33.24 -27.28
CA VAL A 45 -71.82 33.64 -26.79
C VAL A 45 -71.13 32.49 -26.08
N ASP A 46 -71.82 31.75 -25.22
CA ASP A 46 -71.27 30.58 -24.51
C ASP A 46 -70.87 29.46 -25.48
N GLU A 47 -71.69 29.17 -26.50
CA GLU A 47 -71.41 28.16 -27.52
C GLU A 47 -70.18 28.54 -28.36
N ILE A 48 -70.05 29.80 -28.79
CA ILE A 48 -68.90 30.29 -29.55
C ILE A 48 -67.64 30.26 -28.70
N ASN A 49 -67.69 30.76 -27.47
CA ASN A 49 -66.56 30.74 -26.55
C ASN A 49 -66.10 29.30 -26.27
N PHE A 50 -67.04 28.35 -26.13
CA PHE A 50 -66.73 26.93 -26.01
C PHE A 50 -66.05 26.38 -27.27
N ALA A 51 -66.60 26.63 -28.46
CA ALA A 51 -66.02 26.19 -29.72
C ALA A 51 -64.61 26.74 -29.95
N LEU A 52 -64.40 28.03 -29.64
CA LEU A 52 -63.09 28.70 -29.71
C LEU A 52 -62.06 28.02 -28.80
N ARG A 53 -62.47 27.70 -27.56
CA ARG A 53 -61.62 27.01 -26.60
C ARG A 53 -61.26 25.58 -27.06
N GLN A 54 -62.22 24.86 -27.64
CA GLN A 54 -61.98 23.50 -28.17
C GLN A 54 -61.00 23.52 -29.34
N ILE A 55 -61.19 24.42 -30.30
CA ILE A 55 -60.28 24.54 -31.46
C ILE A 55 -58.88 24.93 -31.01
N LEU A 56 -58.74 25.84 -30.03
CA LEU A 56 -57.43 26.14 -29.47
C LEU A 56 -56.76 24.88 -28.90
N GLY A 57 -57.51 24.02 -28.21
CA GLY A 57 -57.00 22.73 -27.73
C GLY A 57 -56.44 21.85 -28.85
N TYR A 58 -57.20 21.66 -29.94
CA TYR A 58 -56.72 20.91 -31.11
C TYR A 58 -55.50 21.57 -31.76
N THR A 59 -55.45 22.90 -31.84
CA THR A 59 -54.30 23.65 -32.37
C THR A 59 -53.04 23.40 -31.55
N VAL A 60 -53.12 23.38 -30.21
CA VAL A 60 -51.98 23.03 -29.34
C VAL A 60 -51.55 21.58 -29.55
N GLY A 61 -52.51 20.66 -29.74
CA GLY A 61 -52.23 19.27 -30.08
C GLY A 61 -51.51 19.11 -31.43
N GLN A 62 -51.93 19.86 -32.46
CA GLN A 62 -51.27 19.89 -33.77
C GLN A 62 -49.85 20.47 -33.66
N TYR A 63 -49.68 21.59 -32.97
CA TYR A 63 -48.38 22.20 -32.71
C TYR A 63 -47.41 21.20 -32.07
N SER A 64 -47.88 20.52 -31.02
CA SER A 64 -47.12 19.49 -30.32
C SER A 64 -46.72 18.33 -31.24
N SER A 65 -47.67 17.83 -32.03
CA SER A 65 -47.44 16.67 -32.92
C SER A 65 -46.42 16.97 -34.02
N VAL A 66 -46.49 18.17 -34.63
CA VAL A 66 -45.52 18.60 -35.64
C VAL A 66 -44.14 18.86 -35.01
N LEU A 67 -44.10 19.51 -33.84
CA LEU A 67 -42.84 19.82 -33.16
C LEU A 67 -42.10 18.56 -32.71
N LYS A 68 -42.83 17.54 -32.23
CA LYS A 68 -42.25 16.25 -31.80
C LYS A 68 -41.43 15.57 -32.90
N VAL A 69 -41.84 15.71 -34.15
CA VAL A 69 -41.16 15.08 -35.30
C VAL A 69 -40.11 16.00 -35.90
N THR A 70 -40.40 17.30 -35.97
CA THR A 70 -39.58 18.25 -36.74
C THR A 70 -38.57 19.04 -35.91
N ALA A 71 -38.76 19.17 -34.59
CA ALA A 71 -38.06 20.12 -33.70
C ALA A 71 -38.02 21.60 -34.19
N ASN A 72 -38.73 21.90 -35.27
CA ASN A 72 -38.75 23.20 -35.92
C ASN A 72 -39.98 23.98 -35.43
N ARG A 73 -39.72 24.92 -34.51
CA ARG A 73 -40.75 25.78 -33.92
C ARG A 73 -41.47 26.62 -34.98
N GLU A 74 -40.73 27.29 -35.86
CA GLU A 74 -41.33 28.18 -36.86
C GLU A 74 -42.26 27.42 -37.79
N PHE A 75 -41.82 26.24 -38.24
CA PHE A 75 -42.64 25.36 -39.07
C PHE A 75 -43.87 24.84 -38.33
N ALA A 76 -43.68 24.30 -37.11
CA ALA A 76 -44.79 23.80 -36.29
C ALA A 76 -45.81 24.90 -35.97
N TYR A 77 -45.34 26.11 -35.68
CA TYR A 77 -46.17 27.27 -35.37
C TYR A 77 -46.99 27.67 -36.60
N SER A 78 -46.35 27.79 -37.77
CA SER A 78 -47.04 28.15 -39.01
C SER A 78 -48.12 27.14 -39.40
N GLU A 79 -47.85 25.84 -39.25
CA GLU A 79 -48.84 24.79 -39.54
C GLU A 79 -50.00 24.80 -38.53
N ALA A 80 -49.71 25.02 -37.25
CA ALA A 80 -50.73 25.13 -36.21
C ALA A 80 -51.61 26.40 -36.39
N GLU A 81 -51.02 27.52 -36.78
CA GLU A 81 -51.75 28.76 -37.07
C GLU A 81 -52.69 28.59 -38.28
N LYS A 82 -52.23 27.97 -39.37
CA LYS A 82 -53.10 27.65 -40.53
C LYS A 82 -54.27 26.76 -40.12
N PHE A 83 -54.01 25.77 -39.27
CA PHE A 83 -55.03 24.89 -38.73
C PHE A 83 -56.06 25.67 -37.90
N LEU A 84 -55.61 26.56 -37.01
CA LEU A 84 -56.49 27.42 -36.21
C LEU A 84 -57.37 28.30 -37.10
N VAL A 85 -56.78 29.01 -38.07
CA VAL A 85 -57.52 29.89 -38.98
C VAL A 85 -58.57 29.12 -39.79
N SER A 86 -58.23 27.93 -40.29
CA SER A 86 -59.19 27.06 -40.97
C SER A 86 -60.31 26.59 -40.03
N GLY A 87 -59.99 26.31 -38.76
CA GLY A 87 -60.98 25.97 -37.75
C GLY A 87 -61.94 27.13 -37.44
N LEU A 88 -61.41 28.36 -37.35
CA LEU A 88 -62.22 29.57 -37.14
C LEU A 88 -63.19 29.81 -38.31
N ASP A 89 -62.76 29.61 -39.56
CA ASP A 89 -63.64 29.71 -40.74
C ASP A 89 -64.74 28.63 -40.70
N TYR A 90 -64.43 27.43 -40.21
CA TYR A 90 -65.45 26.39 -40.00
C TYR A 90 -66.48 26.79 -38.94
N VAL A 91 -66.04 27.33 -37.79
CA VAL A 91 -66.95 27.82 -36.74
C VAL A 91 -67.84 28.95 -37.24
N ALA A 92 -67.28 29.91 -37.99
CA ALA A 92 -68.04 31.01 -38.59
C ALA A 92 -69.21 30.50 -39.46
N ARG A 93 -69.06 29.32 -40.07
CA ARG A 93 -70.07 28.71 -40.95
C ARG A 93 -71.06 27.78 -40.25
N MET A 94 -70.86 27.46 -38.97
CA MET A 94 -71.76 26.56 -38.24
C MET A 94 -73.15 27.19 -38.01
N HIS A 95 -73.19 28.51 -37.81
CA HIS A 95 -74.43 29.28 -37.59
C HIS A 95 -74.52 30.46 -38.59
N PRO A 96 -74.81 30.18 -39.87
CA PRO A 96 -74.87 31.21 -40.91
C PRO A 96 -75.99 32.23 -40.65
N ASP A 97 -77.01 31.86 -39.88
CA ASP A 97 -78.11 32.70 -39.43
C ASP A 97 -77.66 33.81 -38.45
N TRP A 98 -76.57 33.62 -37.70
CA TRP A 98 -76.07 34.63 -36.75
C TRP A 98 -75.16 35.69 -37.39
N GLY A 99 -74.73 35.47 -38.63
CA GLY A 99 -73.78 36.34 -39.32
C GLY A 99 -72.39 36.39 -38.68
N LEU A 100 -71.99 35.30 -38.00
CA LEU A 100 -70.75 35.23 -37.21
C LEU A 100 -69.51 35.57 -38.06
N SER A 101 -68.75 36.59 -37.63
CA SER A 101 -67.43 36.91 -38.15
C SER A 101 -66.37 36.72 -37.06
N LEU A 102 -65.23 36.13 -37.39
CA LEU A 102 -64.16 35.82 -36.44
C LEU A 102 -62.83 36.40 -36.92
N ARG A 103 -62.08 37.04 -36.03
CA ARG A 103 -60.75 37.60 -36.29
C ARG A 103 -59.77 37.19 -35.21
N LEU A 104 -58.68 36.52 -35.58
CA LEU A 104 -57.58 36.19 -34.68
C LEU A 104 -56.72 37.45 -34.45
N GLU A 105 -56.62 37.90 -33.20
CA GLU A 105 -55.79 39.06 -32.82
C GLU A 105 -54.40 38.65 -32.36
N ASN A 106 -54.31 37.54 -31.61
CA ASN A 106 -53.05 37.03 -31.08
C ASN A 106 -53.13 35.51 -30.90
N LEU A 107 -52.02 34.83 -31.18
CA LEU A 107 -51.78 33.42 -30.89
C LEU A 107 -50.42 33.29 -30.19
N THR A 108 -50.36 32.50 -29.14
CA THR A 108 -49.11 32.14 -28.49
C THR A 108 -49.12 30.64 -28.26
N LEU A 109 -48.09 29.96 -28.75
CA LEU A 109 -47.87 28.53 -28.58
C LEU A 109 -46.51 28.32 -27.90
N GLU A 110 -46.52 27.58 -26.80
CA GLU A 110 -45.34 27.35 -25.97
C GLU A 110 -45.29 25.90 -25.50
N ILE A 111 -44.09 25.33 -25.56
CA ILE A 111 -43.82 23.97 -25.11
C ILE A 111 -42.56 23.97 -24.24
N LYS A 112 -42.64 23.26 -23.11
CA LYS A 112 -41.47 22.86 -22.32
C LYS A 112 -41.54 21.37 -22.08
N TRP A 113 -40.69 20.60 -22.74
CA TRP A 113 -40.63 19.13 -22.67
C TRP A 113 -39.29 18.62 -22.15
N PHE A 114 -39.19 17.32 -21.87
CA PHE A 114 -37.97 16.62 -21.48
C PHE A 114 -37.31 17.12 -20.18
N THR A 115 -38.06 17.80 -19.31
CA THR A 115 -37.60 18.20 -17.97
C THR A 115 -38.55 17.62 -16.91
N CYS A 116 -38.29 17.87 -15.63
CA CYS A 116 -39.17 17.39 -14.56
C CYS A 116 -40.51 18.15 -14.52
N ARG A 117 -40.54 19.40 -15.00
CA ARG A 117 -41.72 20.28 -15.05
C ARG A 117 -42.00 20.68 -16.49
N THR A 118 -43.02 20.06 -17.06
CA THR A 118 -43.29 20.13 -18.50
C THR A 118 -44.71 20.55 -18.80
N TYR A 119 -44.90 21.20 -19.94
CA TYR A 119 -46.22 21.64 -20.38
C TYR A 119 -46.29 21.85 -21.89
N SER A 120 -47.52 21.82 -22.39
CA SER A 120 -47.91 22.30 -23.71
C SER A 120 -49.02 23.33 -23.51
N LEU A 121 -48.81 24.55 -23.99
CA LEU A 121 -49.65 25.71 -23.72
C LEU A 121 -50.01 26.42 -25.02
N GLY A 122 -51.26 26.83 -25.12
CA GLY A 122 -51.74 27.77 -26.13
C GLY A 122 -52.55 28.89 -25.50
N LYS A 123 -52.37 30.11 -26.00
CA LYS A 123 -53.22 31.26 -25.70
C LYS A 123 -53.68 31.87 -27.01
N ALA A 124 -54.96 32.22 -27.10
CA ALA A 124 -55.50 32.93 -28.24
C ALA A 124 -56.44 34.04 -27.80
N ARG A 125 -56.39 35.15 -28.55
CA ARG A 125 -57.34 36.25 -28.45
C ARG A 125 -58.07 36.36 -29.76
N VAL A 126 -59.39 36.16 -29.73
CA VAL A 126 -60.25 36.20 -30.91
C VAL A 126 -61.33 37.25 -30.69
N SER A 127 -61.47 38.15 -31.67
CA SER A 127 -62.56 39.12 -31.74
C SER A 127 -63.67 38.58 -32.64
N TYR A 128 -64.93 38.73 -32.26
CA TYR A 128 -66.05 38.33 -33.11
C TYR A 128 -67.28 39.24 -33.04
N ASP A 129 -68.04 39.24 -34.14
CA ASP A 129 -69.33 39.91 -34.26
C ASP A 129 -70.43 38.88 -34.54
N LEU A 130 -71.63 39.15 -34.04
CA LEU A 130 -72.87 38.43 -34.35
C LEU A 130 -73.93 39.47 -34.78
N PRO A 131 -73.84 40.01 -36.01
CA PRO A 131 -74.66 41.14 -36.43
C PRO A 131 -76.16 40.83 -36.39
N SER A 132 -76.57 39.59 -36.70
CA SER A 132 -77.97 39.16 -36.64
C SER A 132 -78.53 39.11 -35.22
N LEU A 133 -77.66 39.07 -34.20
CA LEU A 133 -78.02 39.11 -32.78
C LEU A 133 -77.70 40.47 -32.13
N GLY A 134 -77.22 41.46 -32.90
CA GLY A 134 -76.90 42.81 -32.43
C GLY A 134 -75.64 42.93 -31.58
N ILE A 135 -74.75 41.94 -31.61
CA ILE A 135 -73.53 41.88 -30.79
C ILE A 135 -72.33 42.20 -31.67
N PHE A 136 -71.45 43.11 -31.22
CA PHE A 136 -70.26 43.53 -31.96
C PHE A 136 -69.06 43.68 -31.04
N ASN A 137 -67.85 43.48 -31.57
CA ASN A 137 -66.56 43.66 -30.90
C ASN A 137 -66.38 42.82 -29.62
N VAL A 138 -66.90 41.60 -29.57
CA VAL A 138 -66.64 40.71 -28.43
C VAL A 138 -65.22 40.21 -28.54
N ALA A 139 -64.37 40.60 -27.59
CA ALA A 139 -63.02 40.05 -27.44
C ALA A 139 -63.06 38.88 -26.45
N TYR A 140 -62.74 37.68 -26.92
CA TYR A 140 -62.61 36.49 -26.10
C TYR A 140 -61.14 36.07 -26.01
N GLU A 141 -60.63 36.03 -24.79
CA GLU A 141 -59.31 35.50 -24.47
C GLU A 141 -59.47 34.12 -23.86
N THR A 142 -58.76 33.14 -24.43
CA THR A 142 -58.83 31.76 -23.99
C THR A 142 -57.47 31.12 -24.00
N SER A 143 -57.30 30.13 -23.15
CA SER A 143 -56.07 29.38 -23.01
C SER A 143 -56.35 27.91 -22.81
N CYS A 144 -55.38 27.10 -23.20
CA CYS A 144 -55.41 25.66 -23.03
C CYS A 144 -54.00 25.21 -22.62
N LYS A 145 -53.91 24.48 -21.51
CA LYS A 145 -52.66 23.92 -21.00
C LYS A 145 -52.88 22.45 -20.66
N LEU A 146 -51.87 21.65 -20.92
CA LEU A 146 -51.63 20.37 -20.25
C LEU A 146 -50.26 20.50 -19.56
N GLY A 147 -50.22 20.28 -18.25
CA GLY A 147 -49.02 20.31 -17.42
C GLY A 147 -48.73 18.94 -16.82
N VAL A 148 -47.45 18.56 -16.77
CA VAL A 148 -46.98 17.34 -16.12
C VAL A 148 -45.73 17.64 -15.31
N GLU A 149 -45.77 17.35 -14.02
CA GLU A 149 -44.62 17.42 -13.11
C GLU A 149 -44.28 16.02 -12.57
N VAL A 150 -43.01 15.61 -12.72
CA VAL A 150 -42.47 14.38 -12.13
C VAL A 150 -42.08 14.67 -10.68
N LEU A 151 -42.77 14.03 -9.73
CA LEU A 151 -42.55 14.23 -8.29
C LEU A 151 -41.44 13.32 -7.74
N ASP A 152 -40.94 13.63 -6.54
CA ASP A 152 -39.95 12.78 -5.85
C ASP A 152 -40.51 11.39 -5.56
N VAL A 153 -39.68 10.38 -5.83
CA VAL A 153 -39.95 9.00 -5.45
C VAL A 153 -39.83 8.95 -3.93
N MET A 154 -40.86 8.50 -3.21
CA MET A 154 -40.72 8.30 -1.77
C MET A 154 -39.67 7.22 -1.54
N VAL A 155 -38.59 7.57 -0.85
CA VAL A 155 -37.57 6.61 -0.43
C VAL A 155 -38.19 5.69 0.62
N GLY A 156 -38.54 4.48 0.22
CA GLY A 156 -39.10 3.46 1.10
C GLY A 156 -40.44 2.91 0.60
N ARG A 157 -40.38 1.66 0.13
CA ARG A 157 -41.47 0.76 -0.33
C ARG A 157 -41.80 0.88 -1.84
N ASP A 158 -41.40 -0.17 -2.55
CA ASP A 158 -41.62 -0.52 -3.97
C ASP A 158 -40.97 0.38 -5.03
N SER A 159 -39.75 0.03 -5.43
CA SER A 159 -38.89 0.72 -6.41
C SER A 159 -39.45 0.84 -7.84
N ASN A 160 -40.67 0.38 -8.11
CA ASN A 160 -41.21 0.26 -9.48
C ASN A 160 -42.41 1.18 -9.75
N THR A 161 -42.64 2.21 -8.94
CA THR A 161 -43.69 3.21 -9.18
C THR A 161 -43.14 4.62 -9.19
N THR A 162 -43.81 5.51 -9.92
CA THR A 162 -43.49 6.95 -9.98
C THR A 162 -44.74 7.79 -9.76
N ARG A 163 -44.55 9.08 -9.48
CA ARG A 163 -45.62 10.04 -9.18
C ARG A 163 -45.60 11.17 -10.19
N LEU A 164 -46.72 11.38 -10.88
CA LEU A 164 -46.89 12.43 -11.88
C LEU A 164 -48.02 13.34 -11.45
N LEU A 165 -47.76 14.63 -11.25
CA LEU A 165 -48.81 15.64 -11.09
C LEU A 165 -49.26 16.10 -12.48
N VAL A 166 -50.53 15.89 -12.83
CA VAL A 166 -51.09 16.29 -14.12
C VAL A 166 -52.13 17.39 -13.91
N THR A 167 -51.92 18.52 -14.57
CA THR A 167 -52.76 19.70 -14.46
C THR A 167 -53.26 20.17 -15.82
N VAL A 168 -54.39 20.87 -15.81
CA VAL A 168 -54.97 21.52 -17.00
C VAL A 168 -55.25 22.99 -16.75
N ASP A 169 -55.27 23.72 -17.86
CA ASP A 169 -55.52 25.17 -17.91
C ASP A 169 -54.50 25.99 -17.10
N GLU A 170 -54.57 27.32 -17.21
CA GLU A 170 -53.57 28.21 -16.60
C GLU A 170 -53.60 28.25 -15.07
N ARG A 171 -54.69 27.78 -14.46
CA ARG A 171 -54.85 27.72 -13.00
C ARG A 171 -54.27 26.44 -12.38
N ASP A 172 -53.66 25.59 -13.20
CA ASP A 172 -53.10 24.30 -12.79
C ASP A 172 -54.15 23.42 -12.09
N GLU A 173 -55.35 23.35 -12.67
CA GLU A 173 -56.45 22.55 -12.14
C GLU A 173 -56.13 21.05 -12.27
N PRO A 174 -56.36 20.23 -11.23
CA PRO A 174 -56.14 18.78 -11.27
C PRO A 174 -56.90 18.07 -12.39
N LEU A 175 -56.21 17.32 -13.25
CA LEU A 175 -56.84 16.44 -14.24
C LEU A 175 -56.83 14.99 -13.74
N ILE A 176 -57.98 14.42 -13.40
CA ILE A 176 -58.08 13.08 -12.77
C ILE A 176 -58.74 12.00 -13.64
N THR A 177 -59.06 12.30 -14.90
CA THR A 177 -59.82 11.42 -15.80
C THR A 177 -58.97 10.53 -16.71
N LEU A 178 -57.63 10.60 -16.63
CA LEU A 178 -56.75 9.87 -17.54
C LEU A 178 -56.67 8.38 -17.18
N GLY A 179 -56.74 7.53 -18.22
CA GLY A 179 -56.51 6.09 -18.18
C GLY A 179 -55.03 5.72 -18.40
N ARG A 180 -54.69 4.43 -18.25
CA ARG A 180 -53.31 3.93 -18.41
C ARG A 180 -52.75 4.15 -19.82
N GLU A 181 -53.63 4.17 -20.83
CA GLU A 181 -53.36 4.41 -22.23
C GLU A 181 -52.90 5.84 -22.52
N ASN A 182 -53.20 6.78 -21.63
CA ASN A 182 -52.79 8.17 -21.73
C ASN A 182 -51.33 8.38 -21.31
N PHE A 183 -50.69 7.40 -20.67
CA PHE A 183 -49.30 7.45 -20.21
C PHE A 183 -48.43 6.51 -21.03
N LYS A 184 -47.52 7.05 -21.83
CA LYS A 184 -46.58 6.29 -22.68
C LYS A 184 -45.16 6.49 -22.16
N PHE A 185 -44.62 5.51 -21.45
CA PHE A 185 -43.20 5.51 -21.08
C PHE A 185 -42.35 5.09 -22.27
N TYR A 186 -41.21 5.74 -22.47
CA TYR A 186 -40.28 5.37 -23.51
C TYR A 186 -39.17 4.49 -22.93
N ARG A 187 -39.05 3.27 -23.46
CA ARG A 187 -37.94 2.36 -23.19
C ARG A 187 -36.90 2.47 -24.29
N TYR A 188 -35.62 2.61 -23.93
CA TYR A 188 -34.55 2.52 -24.91
C TYR A 188 -34.25 1.05 -25.24
N TRP A 189 -34.48 0.65 -26.49
CA TRP A 189 -34.23 -0.69 -26.99
C TRP A 189 -32.81 -0.79 -27.55
N GLN A 190 -31.89 -1.34 -26.75
CA GLN A 190 -30.46 -1.38 -27.08
C GLN A 190 -30.15 -2.09 -28.41
N ALA A 191 -30.84 -3.19 -28.72
CA ALA A 191 -30.53 -4.00 -29.90
C ALA A 191 -30.81 -3.28 -31.23
N ASN A 192 -31.77 -2.36 -31.26
CA ASN A 192 -32.08 -1.57 -32.47
C ASN A 192 -31.69 -0.10 -32.32
N THR A 193 -31.13 0.32 -31.16
CA THR A 193 -30.78 1.70 -30.84
C THR A 193 -31.95 2.70 -30.94
N THR A 194 -33.15 2.30 -30.52
CA THR A 194 -34.38 3.09 -30.70
C THR A 194 -35.19 3.21 -29.41
N TRP A 195 -35.89 4.34 -29.23
CA TRP A 195 -36.89 4.49 -28.17
C TRP A 195 -38.22 3.86 -28.60
N VAL A 196 -38.78 2.99 -27.77
CA VAL A 196 -40.07 2.31 -28.01
C VAL A 196 -41.07 2.65 -26.91
N PRO A 197 -42.34 2.93 -27.24
CA PRO A 197 -43.35 3.21 -26.24
C PRO A 197 -43.72 1.94 -25.46
N ASN A 198 -44.00 2.10 -24.18
CA ASN A 198 -44.45 1.07 -23.26
C ASN A 198 -45.48 1.66 -22.29
N PHE A 199 -46.56 0.95 -22.03
CA PHE A 199 -47.67 1.45 -21.22
C PHE A 199 -47.58 0.90 -19.78
N PRO A 200 -48.01 1.67 -18.76
CA PRO A 200 -48.14 1.15 -17.40
C PRO A 200 -49.18 0.03 -17.33
N ASN A 201 -48.99 -0.89 -16.40
CA ASN A 201 -49.99 -1.94 -16.13
C ASN A 201 -51.12 -1.38 -15.26
N SER A 202 -50.83 -0.43 -14.37
CA SER A 202 -51.75 0.12 -13.38
C SER A 202 -51.48 1.59 -13.07
N ILE A 203 -52.55 2.37 -12.94
CA ILE A 203 -52.46 3.76 -12.48
C ILE A 203 -53.47 3.98 -11.35
N THR A 204 -53.15 4.89 -10.43
CA THR A 204 -54.07 5.36 -9.39
C THR A 204 -54.06 6.88 -9.37
N ALA A 205 -55.20 7.50 -9.64
CA ALA A 205 -55.38 8.95 -9.62
C ALA A 205 -55.84 9.44 -8.24
N PHE A 206 -55.32 10.58 -7.79
CA PHE A 206 -55.70 11.26 -6.55
C PHE A 206 -56.39 12.59 -6.85
N ALA A 207 -57.25 13.05 -5.95
CA ALA A 207 -58.07 14.27 -6.14
C ALA A 207 -57.26 15.55 -6.37
N ASN A 208 -55.98 15.58 -5.97
CA ASN A 208 -55.07 16.70 -6.19
C ASN A 208 -54.36 16.64 -7.56
N GLY A 209 -54.71 15.72 -8.45
CA GLY A 209 -54.12 15.59 -9.79
C GLY A 209 -52.84 14.74 -9.82
N THR A 210 -52.44 14.18 -8.68
CA THR A 210 -51.31 13.23 -8.64
C THR A 210 -51.76 11.86 -9.14
N TYR A 211 -51.00 11.28 -10.04
CA TYR A 211 -51.10 9.87 -10.43
C TYR A 211 -49.92 9.10 -9.83
N VAL A 212 -50.21 7.98 -9.20
CA VAL A 212 -49.22 6.94 -8.91
C VAL A 212 -49.28 5.94 -10.07
N VAL A 213 -48.15 5.77 -10.75
CA VAL A 213 -48.05 5.02 -12.01
C VAL A 213 -46.96 3.97 -11.86
N ASP A 214 -47.23 2.71 -12.23
CA ASP A 214 -46.17 1.71 -12.28
C ASP A 214 -45.23 1.96 -13.46
N VAL A 215 -43.92 1.93 -13.20
CA VAL A 215 -42.90 2.08 -14.22
C VAL A 215 -42.78 0.74 -14.96
N PRO A 216 -43.03 0.69 -16.29
CA PRO A 216 -43.03 -0.58 -17.02
C PRO A 216 -41.67 -1.28 -17.02
N SER A 217 -41.68 -2.61 -17.13
CA SER A 217 -40.45 -3.43 -17.09
C SER A 217 -39.41 -3.00 -18.13
N GLY A 218 -38.14 -2.89 -17.70
CA GLY A 218 -37.02 -2.52 -18.55
C GLY A 218 -36.82 -1.02 -18.75
N ILE A 219 -37.56 -0.19 -18.00
CA ILE A 219 -37.32 1.24 -17.84
C ILE A 219 -36.78 1.47 -16.44
N ASP A 220 -35.83 2.38 -16.31
CA ASP A 220 -35.26 2.76 -15.04
C ASP A 220 -36.20 3.73 -14.30
N PRO A 221 -36.67 3.40 -13.08
CA PRO A 221 -37.52 4.27 -12.27
C PRO A 221 -36.87 5.62 -11.90
N GLU A 222 -35.55 5.73 -11.95
CA GLU A 222 -34.83 6.98 -11.67
C GLU A 222 -34.53 7.79 -12.95
N ALA A 223 -34.50 7.13 -14.11
CA ALA A 223 -34.13 7.70 -15.41
C ALA A 223 -35.12 7.29 -16.51
N PHE A 224 -36.28 7.95 -16.57
CA PHE A 224 -37.34 7.64 -17.53
C PHE A 224 -37.89 8.88 -18.24
N VAL A 225 -38.51 8.62 -19.38
CA VAL A 225 -39.25 9.61 -20.19
C VAL A 225 -40.67 9.11 -20.35
N VAL A 226 -41.66 9.97 -20.12
CA VAL A 226 -43.08 9.64 -20.23
C VAL A 226 -43.82 10.71 -21.02
N GLU A 227 -44.62 10.28 -21.98
CA GLU A 227 -45.59 11.13 -22.66
C GLU A 227 -46.96 10.97 -22.02
N VAL A 228 -47.59 12.08 -21.67
CA VAL A 228 -48.97 12.14 -21.20
C VAL A 228 -49.80 12.83 -22.27
N GLN A 229 -50.90 12.19 -22.68
CA GLN A 229 -51.81 12.73 -23.69
C GLN A 229 -53.24 12.77 -23.15
N ASP A 230 -53.91 13.91 -23.25
CA ASP A 230 -55.31 14.04 -22.83
C ASP A 230 -56.31 13.81 -23.99
N GLU A 231 -57.61 13.86 -23.67
CA GLU A 231 -58.70 13.64 -24.61
C GLU A 231 -58.81 14.71 -25.70
N ARG A 232 -58.24 15.91 -25.47
CA ARG A 232 -58.20 17.02 -26.44
C ARG A 232 -57.10 16.81 -27.49
N GLY A 233 -56.26 15.81 -27.30
CA GLY A 233 -55.11 15.54 -28.15
C GLY A 233 -53.87 16.36 -27.78
N LEU A 234 -53.87 17.08 -26.65
CA LEU A 234 -52.65 17.71 -26.14
C LEU A 234 -51.72 16.61 -25.63
N CYS A 235 -50.44 16.71 -25.97
CA CYS A 235 -49.42 15.82 -25.43
C CYS A 235 -48.30 16.60 -24.75
N VAL A 236 -47.77 16.04 -23.67
CA VAL A 236 -46.61 16.54 -22.93
C VAL A 236 -45.61 15.42 -22.77
N ILE A 237 -44.34 15.68 -23.06
CA ILE A 237 -43.26 14.71 -22.85
C ILE A 237 -42.45 15.16 -21.64
N ALA A 238 -42.58 14.44 -20.53
CA ALA A 238 -41.86 14.65 -19.28
C ALA A 238 -40.64 13.73 -19.18
N SER A 239 -39.59 14.16 -18.47
CA SER A 239 -38.41 13.36 -18.17
C SER A 239 -38.08 13.46 -16.69
N SER A 240 -37.66 12.36 -16.07
CA SER A 240 -37.20 12.37 -14.66
C SER A 240 -35.85 13.07 -14.48
N TYR A 241 -35.18 13.44 -15.57
CA TYR A 241 -33.88 14.11 -15.58
C TYR A 241 -33.77 15.05 -16.79
N SER A 242 -33.01 16.12 -16.61
CA SER A 242 -32.65 17.10 -17.65
C SER A 242 -31.19 17.53 -17.58
N ARG A 243 -30.44 16.90 -16.68
CA ARG A 243 -29.02 17.08 -16.45
C ARG A 243 -28.36 15.71 -16.41
N TYR A 244 -27.30 15.54 -17.19
CA TYR A 244 -26.51 14.33 -17.33
C TYR A 244 -25.07 14.64 -16.90
N THR A 245 -24.72 14.27 -15.68
CA THR A 245 -23.44 14.57 -15.04
C THR A 245 -22.48 13.40 -15.23
N ILE A 246 -21.31 13.68 -15.80
CA ILE A 246 -20.21 12.74 -16.03
C ILE A 246 -19.06 13.17 -15.11
N ASN A 247 -18.83 12.43 -14.03
CA ASN A 247 -17.66 12.62 -13.19
C ASN A 247 -16.48 11.83 -13.77
N LEU A 248 -15.35 12.52 -13.96
CA LEU A 248 -14.12 11.96 -14.52
C LEU A 248 -13.17 11.64 -13.38
N SER A 249 -12.73 10.39 -13.31
CA SER A 249 -11.66 9.94 -12.43
C SER A 249 -10.47 9.55 -13.29
N TRP A 250 -9.41 10.33 -13.16
CA TRP A 250 -8.11 10.06 -13.76
C TRP A 250 -7.37 9.09 -12.83
N GLU A 251 -7.15 7.86 -13.28
CA GLU A 251 -6.62 6.79 -12.42
C GLU A 251 -5.16 7.07 -12.01
N SER A 252 -4.90 7.26 -10.71
CA SER A 252 -3.53 7.24 -10.17
C SER A 252 -3.08 5.79 -10.00
N LEU A 253 -1.92 5.42 -10.55
CA LEU A 253 -1.36 4.11 -10.29
C LEU A 253 -0.93 4.05 -8.82
N ARG A 254 -1.63 3.20 -8.06
CA ARG A 254 -1.16 2.76 -6.75
C ARG A 254 -0.04 1.75 -6.96
N THR A 255 1.19 2.20 -6.95
CA THR A 255 2.32 1.27 -6.87
C THR A 255 2.43 0.80 -5.43
N SER A 256 2.22 -0.48 -5.14
CA SER A 256 2.69 -1.05 -3.87
C SER A 256 4.18 -1.31 -3.98
N ALA A 257 4.98 -0.52 -3.26
CA ALA A 257 6.36 -0.87 -2.98
C ALA A 257 6.37 -1.70 -1.70
N GLU A 258 6.73 -2.98 -1.81
CA GLU A 258 7.07 -3.80 -0.65
C GLU A 258 8.54 -3.51 -0.30
N ASN A 259 8.76 -2.80 0.81
CA ASN A 259 10.08 -2.57 1.35
C ASN A 259 10.35 -3.60 2.43
N TYR A 260 11.36 -4.44 2.23
CA TYR A 260 11.77 -5.40 3.24
C TYR A 260 12.66 -4.74 4.27
N VAL A 261 12.68 -5.29 5.48
CA VAL A 261 13.59 -4.85 6.53
C VAL A 261 15.03 -4.85 6.00
N ASP A 262 15.81 -3.80 6.23
CA ASP A 262 17.15 -3.68 5.66
C ASP A 262 18.26 -3.71 6.71
N ALA A 263 17.98 -3.26 7.94
CA ALA A 263 18.93 -3.21 9.05
C ALA A 263 18.31 -3.57 10.41
N ARG A 264 19.19 -3.93 11.36
CA ARG A 264 18.88 -3.90 12.80
C ARG A 264 19.09 -2.48 13.33
N SER A 265 18.49 -2.18 14.47
CA SER A 265 18.52 -0.85 15.09
C SER A 265 18.88 -0.95 16.58
N ASP A 266 19.19 0.19 17.19
CA ASP A 266 19.32 0.42 18.63
C ASP A 266 18.88 1.88 18.85
N VAL A 267 17.62 2.16 18.51
CA VAL A 267 17.10 3.54 18.37
C VAL A 267 16.85 4.17 19.72
N ASP A 268 16.56 3.36 20.74
CA ASP A 268 16.33 3.82 22.10
C ASP A 268 17.60 3.78 22.97
N GLY A 269 18.71 3.27 22.44
CA GLY A 269 20.00 3.14 23.14
C GLY A 269 20.02 2.03 24.19
N SER A 270 18.98 1.18 24.22
CA SER A 270 18.93 -0.04 25.02
C SER A 270 19.44 -1.21 24.20
N PRO A 271 20.47 -1.93 24.67
CA PRO A 271 20.97 -3.09 23.95
C PRO A 271 19.87 -4.12 23.65
N ASP A 272 19.80 -4.56 22.39
CA ASP A 272 18.95 -5.67 21.94
C ASP A 272 19.07 -6.87 22.90
N LYS A 273 17.91 -7.42 23.31
CA LYS A 273 17.79 -8.64 24.14
C LYS A 273 17.29 -9.82 23.32
N GLY A 274 17.81 -11.01 23.61
CA GLY A 274 17.53 -12.21 22.84
C GLY A 274 18.47 -12.39 21.64
N THR A 275 18.09 -13.29 20.74
CA THR A 275 18.87 -13.64 19.55
C THR A 275 17.94 -13.87 18.37
N HIS A 276 18.50 -13.72 17.17
CA HIS A 276 17.84 -14.10 15.93
C HIS A 276 18.80 -15.00 15.13
N SER A 277 18.25 -15.97 14.41
CA SER A 277 19.03 -17.00 13.70
C SER A 277 19.62 -16.51 12.37
N ASN A 278 18.90 -15.68 11.62
CA ASN A 278 19.28 -15.21 10.29
C ASN A 278 18.41 -14.03 9.84
N PHE A 279 18.89 -12.81 10.05
CA PHE A 279 18.16 -11.59 9.67
C PHE A 279 17.80 -11.52 8.17
N ASN A 280 18.56 -12.17 7.29
CA ASN A 280 18.24 -12.17 5.86
C ASN A 280 16.98 -12.97 5.53
N ALA A 281 16.60 -13.93 6.38
CA ALA A 281 15.38 -14.71 6.22
C ALA A 281 14.12 -13.80 6.31
N LEU A 282 14.17 -12.72 7.09
CA LEU A 282 13.09 -11.74 7.19
C LEU A 282 12.82 -10.95 5.89
N LYS A 283 13.73 -11.01 4.91
CA LYS A 283 13.72 -10.14 3.72
C LYS A 283 12.98 -10.71 2.52
N SER A 284 12.34 -11.88 2.65
CA SER A 284 11.51 -12.45 1.59
C SER A 284 10.63 -13.54 2.13
N LYS A 285 9.37 -13.61 1.69
CA LYS A 285 8.48 -14.74 1.99
C LYS A 285 8.87 -15.96 1.14
N ASP A 286 9.70 -16.85 1.68
CA ASP A 286 10.23 -18.02 0.96
C ASP A 286 10.17 -19.33 1.77
N ASN A 287 9.56 -19.30 2.95
CA ASN A 287 9.52 -20.35 3.97
C ASN A 287 10.89 -20.64 4.62
N VAL A 288 11.87 -19.74 4.47
CA VAL A 288 13.08 -19.70 5.27
C VAL A 288 12.83 -18.74 6.41
N PHE A 289 12.74 -19.25 7.62
CA PHE A 289 12.36 -18.45 8.78
C PHE A 289 13.59 -17.92 9.51
N ASP A 290 13.51 -16.69 9.98
CA ASP A 290 14.31 -16.24 11.12
C ASP A 290 13.65 -16.72 12.42
N THR A 291 14.43 -17.31 13.31
CA THR A 291 13.99 -17.74 14.63
C THR A 291 14.46 -16.71 15.65
N LEU A 292 13.52 -15.93 16.18
CA LEU A 292 13.73 -15.03 17.31
C LEU A 292 13.66 -15.88 18.59
N THR A 293 14.65 -15.76 19.48
CA THR A 293 14.73 -16.54 20.71
C THR A 293 15.10 -15.61 21.86
N GLU A 294 14.37 -15.67 22.96
CA GLU A 294 14.72 -14.92 24.16
C GLU A 294 16.09 -15.34 24.70
N ALA A 295 16.73 -14.50 25.52
CA ALA A 295 17.98 -14.86 26.16
C ALA A 295 18.12 -14.19 27.53
N GLY A 296 18.81 -14.86 28.45
CA GLY A 296 19.05 -14.37 29.81
C GLY A 296 20.51 -14.51 30.25
N PHE A 297 20.78 -14.30 31.54
CA PHE A 297 22.11 -14.43 32.14
C PHE A 297 22.63 -15.88 32.08
N LEU A 298 23.83 -16.08 31.53
CA LEU A 298 24.44 -17.41 31.41
C LEU A 298 25.62 -17.55 32.37
N ALA A 299 25.64 -18.66 33.11
CA ALA A 299 26.75 -19.02 33.99
C ALA A 299 27.05 -20.51 33.90
N LYS A 300 28.32 -20.88 34.01
CA LYS A 300 28.75 -22.27 34.15
C LYS A 300 29.85 -22.39 35.19
N LYS A 301 29.70 -23.31 36.14
CA LYS A 301 30.81 -23.80 36.95
C LYS A 301 31.42 -25.03 36.25
N GLY A 302 32.73 -25.04 36.06
CA GLY A 302 33.44 -26.19 35.52
C GLY A 302 34.79 -26.44 36.19
N THR A 303 35.49 -27.46 35.71
CA THR A 303 36.88 -27.77 36.06
C THR A 303 37.63 -28.24 34.83
N PHE A 304 38.92 -27.95 34.78
CA PHE A 304 39.83 -28.59 33.83
C PHE A 304 41.14 -28.95 34.53
N ASN A 305 41.86 -29.90 33.95
CA ASN A 305 43.22 -30.21 34.40
C ASN A 305 44.20 -29.33 33.63
N LYS A 306 45.08 -28.63 34.35
CA LYS A 306 46.22 -27.93 33.75
C LYS A 306 47.00 -28.88 32.83
N GLN A 307 47.32 -28.45 31.63
CA GLN A 307 48.15 -29.20 30.68
C GLN A 307 49.58 -29.45 31.20
N THR A 308 50.37 -30.26 30.51
CA THR A 308 51.81 -30.46 30.73
C THR A 308 52.59 -29.95 29.51
N GLY A 309 53.72 -29.28 29.72
CA GLY A 309 54.47 -28.61 28.64
C GLY A 309 53.90 -27.25 28.24
N VAL A 310 54.78 -26.31 27.86
CA VAL A 310 54.42 -24.93 27.46
C VAL A 310 53.62 -25.00 26.17
N THR A 311 52.34 -24.64 26.22
CA THR A 311 51.41 -24.80 25.09
C THR A 311 50.12 -24.01 25.31
N THR A 312 49.30 -23.96 24.26
CA THR A 312 47.94 -23.44 24.28
C THR A 312 46.96 -24.56 24.64
N GLN A 313 46.06 -24.29 25.58
CA GLN A 313 45.02 -25.21 26.04
C GLN A 313 43.64 -24.57 25.81
N GLU A 314 42.83 -25.18 24.94
CA GLU A 314 41.45 -24.76 24.71
C GLU A 314 40.51 -25.47 25.68
N ILE A 315 39.65 -24.69 26.34
CA ILE A 315 38.61 -25.17 27.24
C ILE A 315 37.27 -25.01 26.52
N THR A 316 36.60 -26.13 26.26
CA THR A 316 35.30 -26.22 25.58
C THR A 316 34.23 -26.81 26.49
N GLY A 317 32.99 -26.91 26.00
CA GLY A 317 31.85 -27.44 26.75
C GLY A 317 31.22 -26.43 27.70
N VAL A 318 31.48 -25.13 27.51
CA VAL A 318 30.87 -24.08 28.32
C VAL A 318 29.40 -23.83 27.94
N GLY A 319 29.04 -24.09 26.68
CA GLY A 319 27.70 -23.92 26.13
C GLY A 319 27.41 -22.50 25.62
N PHE A 320 28.33 -21.56 25.82
CA PHE A 320 28.22 -20.17 25.38
C PHE A 320 29.60 -19.49 25.33
N ARG A 321 29.70 -18.35 24.64
CA ARG A 321 30.88 -17.47 24.69
C ARG A 321 30.88 -16.68 26.00
N PRO A 322 31.83 -16.91 26.92
CA PRO A 322 31.92 -16.12 28.15
C PRO A 322 32.42 -14.70 27.85
N LYS A 323 32.03 -13.75 28.70
CA LYS A 323 32.60 -12.39 28.78
C LYS A 323 33.56 -12.24 29.97
N ALA A 324 33.40 -13.09 30.99
CA ALA A 324 34.30 -13.17 32.14
C ALA A 324 34.49 -14.63 32.58
N VAL A 325 35.68 -14.95 33.07
CA VAL A 325 35.97 -16.21 33.75
C VAL A 325 36.68 -15.93 35.08
N ILE A 326 36.25 -16.60 36.15
CA ILE A 326 36.88 -16.56 37.48
C ILE A 326 37.50 -17.93 37.73
N PHE A 327 38.76 -17.96 38.18
CA PHE A 327 39.53 -19.16 38.46
C PHE A 327 39.87 -19.26 39.95
N TRP A 328 39.88 -20.48 40.47
CA TRP A 328 40.48 -20.80 41.75
C TRP A 328 41.09 -22.20 41.70
N TRP A 329 42.16 -22.39 42.44
CA TRP A 329 42.89 -23.65 42.43
C TRP A 329 43.63 -23.88 43.73
N ILE A 330 43.99 -25.14 43.91
CA ILE A 330 45.12 -25.55 44.72
C ILE A 330 45.98 -26.54 43.93
N SER A 331 47.24 -26.74 44.32
CA SER A 331 48.16 -27.62 43.57
C SER A 331 47.91 -29.11 43.80
N GLN A 332 46.73 -29.62 43.45
CA GLN A 332 46.40 -31.05 43.51
C GLN A 332 46.00 -31.61 42.14
N ALA A 333 46.54 -32.79 41.78
CA ALA A 333 46.18 -33.51 40.56
C ALA A 333 44.99 -34.47 40.73
N SER A 334 44.53 -34.64 41.97
CA SER A 334 43.38 -35.47 42.36
C SER A 334 42.66 -34.83 43.55
N THR A 335 41.36 -35.07 43.69
CA THR A 335 40.57 -34.56 44.81
C THR A 335 40.99 -35.20 46.15
N GLY A 336 40.81 -34.49 47.26
CA GLY A 336 41.09 -34.98 48.63
C GLY A 336 42.07 -34.10 49.39
N LEU A 337 42.60 -34.58 50.52
CA LEU A 337 43.54 -33.84 51.37
C LEU A 337 44.99 -33.96 50.86
N TYR A 338 45.77 -32.89 51.00
CA TYR A 338 47.19 -32.87 50.72
C TYR A 338 47.91 -31.85 51.61
N ASN A 339 49.18 -32.14 51.91
CA ASN A 339 50.03 -31.31 52.76
C ASN A 339 50.66 -30.17 51.96
N SER A 340 51.01 -29.07 52.63
CA SER A 340 51.44 -27.82 52.00
C SER A 340 50.28 -27.02 51.40
N ILE A 341 50.38 -25.70 51.43
CA ILE A 341 49.40 -24.82 50.79
C ILE A 341 50.01 -24.27 49.51
N ARG A 342 49.39 -24.51 48.35
CA ARG A 342 49.65 -23.75 47.12
C ARG A 342 48.31 -23.41 46.52
N MET A 343 47.91 -22.16 46.61
CA MET A 343 46.56 -21.76 46.23
C MET A 343 46.56 -20.40 45.56
N GLY A 344 45.46 -20.10 44.88
CA GLY A 344 45.30 -18.80 44.28
C GLY A 344 43.94 -18.60 43.65
N TYR A 345 43.72 -17.34 43.29
CA TYR A 345 42.52 -16.86 42.64
C TYR A 345 42.91 -16.01 41.45
N GLY A 346 42.06 -15.96 40.45
CA GLY A 346 42.21 -15.02 39.37
C GLY A 346 40.96 -14.86 38.56
N PHE A 347 40.99 -13.92 37.63
CA PHE A 347 39.92 -13.73 36.66
C PHE A 347 40.48 -13.19 35.35
N ALA A 348 39.71 -13.43 34.29
CA ALA A 348 39.96 -12.86 32.98
C ALA A 348 38.67 -12.34 32.35
N THR A 349 38.78 -11.30 31.53
CA THR A 349 37.67 -10.70 30.79
C THR A 349 38.10 -10.35 29.38
N GLU A 350 37.14 -10.13 28.49
CA GLU A 350 37.37 -9.50 27.19
C GLU A 350 36.62 -8.17 27.16
N TYR A 351 37.38 -7.07 27.05
CA TYR A 351 36.86 -5.70 27.00
C TYR A 351 37.67 -4.93 25.96
N ASP A 352 36.99 -4.18 25.07
CA ASP A 352 37.58 -3.48 23.92
C ASP A 352 38.52 -4.39 23.10
N ASP A 353 38.05 -5.59 22.72
CA ASP A 353 38.78 -6.60 21.93
C ASP A 353 40.12 -7.05 22.52
N SER A 354 40.31 -6.88 23.83
CA SER A 354 41.52 -7.27 24.55
C SER A 354 41.20 -8.15 25.75
N CYS A 355 41.98 -9.21 25.96
CA CYS A 355 41.87 -10.06 27.14
C CYS A 355 42.63 -9.46 28.32
N GLN A 356 41.93 -9.07 29.38
CA GLN A 356 42.54 -8.67 30.64
C GLN A 356 42.64 -9.88 31.57
N ASN A 357 43.75 -10.02 32.30
CA ASN A 357 44.03 -11.14 33.19
C ASN A 357 44.50 -10.62 34.55
N ARG A 358 44.06 -11.21 35.66
CA ARG A 358 44.54 -10.86 37.01
C ARG A 358 44.63 -12.11 37.85
N GLY A 359 45.72 -12.29 38.60
CA GLY A 359 45.93 -13.48 39.42
C GLY A 359 46.74 -13.19 40.67
N VAL A 360 46.37 -13.86 41.77
CA VAL A 360 47.05 -13.82 43.07
C VAL A 360 47.32 -15.23 43.56
N ALA A 361 48.44 -15.44 44.24
CA ALA A 361 48.86 -16.74 44.75
C ALA A 361 49.51 -16.66 46.13
N PHE A 362 49.29 -17.73 46.90
CA PHE A 362 49.75 -17.94 48.26
C PHE A 362 50.43 -19.32 48.35
N ALA A 363 51.57 -19.39 49.05
CA ALA A 363 52.26 -20.64 49.34
C ALA A 363 52.78 -20.72 50.78
N SER A 364 52.64 -21.90 51.40
CA SER A 364 53.21 -22.22 52.72
C SER A 364 53.67 -23.68 52.75
N ASP A 365 54.92 -23.94 53.11
CA ASP A 365 55.48 -25.30 53.18
C ASP A 365 55.07 -26.03 54.45
N ASP A 366 54.81 -27.32 54.31
CA ASP A 366 54.50 -28.24 55.41
C ASP A 366 55.76 -28.91 55.98
N ASN A 367 55.70 -29.33 57.24
CA ASN A 367 56.73 -30.10 57.94
C ASN A 367 58.12 -29.43 57.94
N VAL A 368 58.16 -28.10 58.09
CA VAL A 368 59.41 -27.33 58.21
C VAL A 368 59.53 -26.66 59.58
N GLY A 369 60.73 -26.66 60.16
CA GLY A 369 60.99 -26.15 61.52
C GLY A 369 60.95 -24.62 61.64
N ASN A 370 61.25 -23.90 60.54
CA ASN A 370 60.91 -22.49 60.40
C ASN A 370 59.85 -22.40 59.30
N SER A 371 58.79 -21.63 59.54
CA SER A 371 57.78 -21.34 58.52
C SER A 371 58.45 -20.83 57.24
N ASN A 372 58.03 -21.35 56.10
CA ASN A 372 58.48 -20.92 54.78
C ASN A 372 57.25 -20.56 53.96
N THR A 373 57.02 -19.27 53.76
CA THR A 373 55.77 -18.76 53.18
C THR A 373 56.03 -17.59 52.24
N GLY A 374 55.19 -17.50 51.21
CA GLY A 374 55.36 -16.48 50.19
C GLY A 374 54.13 -16.26 49.34
N ARG A 375 54.17 -15.19 48.57
CA ARG A 375 53.07 -14.74 47.72
C ARG A 375 53.59 -14.18 46.40
N ARG A 376 52.66 -14.10 45.45
CA ARG A 376 52.87 -13.48 44.14
C ARG A 376 51.54 -12.97 43.60
N ARG A 377 51.59 -11.88 42.83
CA ARG A 377 50.48 -11.38 42.02
C ARG A 377 50.92 -11.13 40.58
N SER A 378 50.01 -11.12 39.62
CA SER A 378 50.30 -10.77 38.23
C SER A 378 49.15 -10.03 37.57
N GLU A 379 49.49 -9.05 36.73
CA GLU A 379 48.56 -8.39 35.81
C GLU A 379 48.48 -9.07 34.43
N THR A 380 49.35 -10.06 34.20
CA THR A 380 49.47 -10.77 32.93
C THR A 380 48.80 -12.14 32.99
N TYR A 381 48.87 -12.81 34.14
CA TYR A 381 48.42 -14.20 34.31
C TYR A 381 47.22 -14.28 35.26
N SER A 382 46.16 -14.94 34.81
CA SER A 382 44.96 -15.22 35.61
C SER A 382 45.06 -16.51 36.41
N ILE A 383 46.10 -17.32 36.16
CA ILE A 383 46.43 -18.50 36.96
C ILE A 383 47.91 -18.47 37.32
N ILE A 384 48.24 -18.58 38.61
CA ILE A 384 49.61 -18.55 39.15
C ILE A 384 49.77 -19.69 40.17
N ILE A 385 50.60 -20.68 39.87
CA ILE A 385 50.84 -21.83 40.74
C ILE A 385 52.27 -21.75 41.23
N LEU A 386 52.43 -21.69 42.55
CA LEU A 386 53.73 -21.73 43.23
C LEU A 386 54.08 -23.18 43.59
N SER A 387 55.37 -23.51 43.67
CA SER A 387 55.87 -24.84 44.02
C SER A 387 56.22 -24.99 45.50
N ASN A 388 56.58 -23.89 46.16
CA ASN A 388 57.02 -23.83 47.56
C ASN A 388 56.79 -22.45 48.17
N GLY A 389 57.00 -22.36 49.50
CA GLY A 389 56.94 -21.14 50.28
C GLY A 389 57.96 -20.07 49.86
N ASN A 390 59.08 -20.46 49.25
CA ASN A 390 59.99 -19.53 48.58
C ASN A 390 59.54 -19.30 47.13
N PRO A 391 58.59 -18.39 46.87
CA PRO A 391 57.48 -18.52 45.92
C PRO A 391 57.93 -18.80 44.46
N THR A 392 58.40 -20.01 44.20
CA THR A 392 58.98 -20.40 42.92
C THR A 392 57.86 -20.84 41.99
N LEU A 393 57.81 -20.30 40.76
CA LEU A 393 56.75 -20.59 39.80
C LEU A 393 56.74 -22.07 39.38
N ALA A 394 55.67 -22.79 39.73
CA ALA A 394 55.37 -24.12 39.23
C ALA A 394 54.56 -24.06 37.93
N ALA A 395 53.66 -23.10 37.78
CA ALA A 395 52.98 -22.81 36.52
C ALA A 395 52.42 -21.38 36.48
N GLN A 396 52.20 -20.84 35.29
CA GLN A 396 51.40 -19.63 35.09
C GLN A 396 50.71 -19.66 33.72
N GLY A 397 49.44 -19.25 33.69
CA GLY A 397 48.59 -19.27 32.50
C GLY A 397 47.77 -18.00 32.35
N LYS A 398 47.51 -17.60 31.11
CA LYS A 398 46.67 -16.43 30.79
C LYS A 398 45.62 -16.80 29.76
N VAL A 399 44.43 -16.23 29.89
CA VAL A 399 43.40 -16.31 28.86
C VAL A 399 43.78 -15.36 27.73
N THR A 400 43.81 -15.88 26.50
CA THR A 400 44.16 -15.10 25.30
C THR A 400 42.97 -14.82 24.40
N ARG A 401 41.90 -15.59 24.50
CA ARG A 401 40.66 -15.39 23.74
C ARG A 401 39.49 -16.16 24.35
N PHE A 402 38.29 -15.60 24.23
CA PHE A 402 37.02 -16.30 24.47
C PHE A 402 36.46 -16.86 23.15
N THR A 403 36.04 -18.11 23.17
CA THR A 403 35.51 -18.83 22.00
C THR A 403 34.00 -18.98 22.13
N ALA A 404 33.31 -19.43 21.07
CA ALA A 404 31.85 -19.62 21.08
C ALA A 404 31.36 -20.60 22.17
N ASP A 405 32.24 -21.47 22.66
CA ASP A 405 31.92 -22.55 23.61
C ASP A 405 32.93 -22.61 24.79
N GLY A 406 33.63 -21.51 25.07
CA GLY A 406 34.57 -21.43 26.18
C GLY A 406 35.70 -20.41 26.00
N PHE A 407 36.95 -20.82 26.28
CA PHE A 407 38.09 -19.91 26.30
C PHE A 407 39.43 -20.64 26.09
N VAL A 408 40.45 -19.90 25.69
CA VAL A 408 41.80 -20.40 25.39
C VAL A 408 42.79 -19.88 26.43
N ILE A 409 43.59 -20.77 27.01
CA ILE A 409 44.67 -20.45 27.94
C ILE A 409 46.04 -20.71 27.27
N ASP A 410 46.94 -19.74 27.32
CA ASP A 410 48.36 -19.95 27.03
C ASP A 410 49.14 -20.15 28.33
N TRP A 411 49.90 -21.23 28.41
CA TRP A 411 50.77 -21.55 29.53
C TRP A 411 52.22 -21.16 29.22
N ASN A 412 52.84 -20.33 30.06
CA ASN A 412 54.21 -19.81 29.82
C ASN A 412 55.28 -20.51 30.67
N THR A 413 54.97 -20.80 31.93
CA THR A 413 55.77 -21.64 32.83
C THR A 413 54.88 -22.77 33.27
N ILE A 414 55.36 -24.01 33.28
CA ILE A 414 54.51 -25.16 33.60
C ILE A 414 55.30 -26.37 34.08
N SER A 415 54.82 -26.97 35.15
CA SER A 415 55.29 -28.24 35.72
C SER A 415 54.50 -29.42 35.14
N ASP A 416 55.02 -30.63 35.31
CA ASP A 416 54.43 -31.86 34.77
C ASP A 416 53.19 -32.37 35.53
N ASN A 417 52.86 -31.75 36.67
CA ASN A 417 51.66 -32.11 37.44
C ASN A 417 50.39 -31.53 36.81
N LYS A 418 49.35 -32.34 36.66
CA LYS A 418 48.05 -31.95 36.07
C LYS A 418 47.09 -31.44 37.12
N TYR A 419 47.37 -30.26 37.67
CA TYR A 419 46.54 -29.67 38.73
C TYR A 419 45.10 -29.38 38.29
N ILE A 420 44.13 -29.63 39.16
CA ILE A 420 42.72 -29.32 38.95
C ILE A 420 42.51 -27.81 39.12
N ILE A 421 42.03 -27.16 38.07
CA ILE A 421 41.65 -25.76 38.09
C ILE A 421 40.12 -25.68 38.03
N HIS A 422 39.52 -25.01 39.00
CA HIS A 422 38.09 -24.69 38.94
C HIS A 422 37.89 -23.37 38.23
N TYR A 423 36.76 -23.26 37.53
CA TYR A 423 36.36 -22.01 36.91
C TYR A 423 34.86 -21.76 37.01
N ILE A 424 34.52 -20.48 36.97
CA ILE A 424 33.19 -19.96 36.66
C ILE A 424 33.32 -19.21 35.34
N ALA A 425 32.51 -19.53 34.35
CA ALA A 425 32.32 -18.75 33.14
C ALA A 425 31.00 -17.96 33.25
N LEU A 426 31.03 -16.68 32.92
CA LEU A 426 29.86 -15.78 32.92
C LEU A 426 29.67 -15.19 31.52
N GLY A 427 28.44 -15.12 31.05
CA GLY A 427 28.10 -14.64 29.71
C GLY A 427 26.60 -14.39 29.53
N GLY A 428 26.16 -14.44 28.28
CA GLY A 428 24.80 -14.07 27.90
C GLY A 428 24.63 -12.56 27.68
N PRO A 429 23.50 -12.14 27.09
CA PRO A 429 23.25 -10.74 26.78
C PRO A 429 23.01 -9.88 28.02
N GLU A 430 22.42 -10.43 29.09
CA GLU A 430 22.21 -9.71 30.35
C GLU A 430 23.54 -9.21 30.97
N LEU A 431 24.64 -9.96 30.84
CA LEU A 431 25.96 -9.47 31.23
C LEU A 431 26.47 -8.53 30.12
N VAL A 432 26.14 -7.24 30.17
CA VAL A 432 26.46 -6.26 29.13
C VAL A 432 27.98 -6.12 28.94
N ASN A 433 28.71 -5.74 30.00
CA ASN A 433 30.16 -5.54 29.99
C ASN A 433 30.83 -6.25 31.17
N ALA A 434 32.06 -6.70 30.97
CA ALA A 434 32.91 -7.23 32.03
C ALA A 434 34.34 -6.70 31.86
N ARG A 435 34.98 -6.26 32.95
CA ARG A 435 36.36 -5.78 32.91
C ARG A 435 37.15 -6.17 34.15
N ALA A 436 38.26 -6.84 33.92
CA ALA A 436 39.32 -7.07 34.89
C ALA A 436 40.34 -5.91 34.83
N GLY A 437 40.75 -5.41 35.99
CA GLY A 437 41.69 -4.29 36.06
C GLY A 437 42.44 -4.21 37.38
N THR A 438 43.29 -3.19 37.48
CA THR A 438 44.04 -2.84 38.69
C THR A 438 43.73 -1.40 39.07
N PHE A 439 43.64 -1.13 40.36
CA PHE A 439 43.82 0.22 40.90
C PHE A 439 44.82 0.18 42.06
N THR A 440 45.45 1.31 42.33
CA THR A 440 46.35 1.46 43.49
C THR A 440 45.56 2.02 44.65
N LEU A 441 45.36 1.23 45.71
CA LEU A 441 44.71 1.67 46.94
C LEU A 441 45.49 2.82 47.57
N SER A 442 44.82 3.95 47.77
CA SER A 442 45.42 5.18 48.27
C SER A 442 45.60 5.14 49.79
N THR A 443 46.48 6.00 50.31
CA THR A 443 46.63 6.29 51.73
C THR A 443 45.64 7.36 52.23
N SER A 444 44.69 7.79 51.38
CA SER A 444 43.65 8.79 51.68
C SER A 444 42.38 8.10 52.15
N SER A 445 41.50 8.79 52.86
CA SER A 445 40.26 8.21 53.43
C SER A 445 39.14 7.93 52.41
N SER A 446 39.24 8.42 51.17
CA SER A 446 38.25 8.18 50.10
C SER A 446 38.97 8.09 48.77
N GLN A 447 38.48 7.21 47.89
CA GLN A 447 39.07 7.03 46.57
C GLN A 447 38.01 6.73 45.51
N ASP A 448 38.07 7.48 44.42
CA ASP A 448 37.31 7.21 43.20
C ASP A 448 38.20 6.42 42.22
N VAL A 449 37.68 5.34 41.66
CA VAL A 449 38.31 4.52 40.62
C VAL A 449 37.49 4.68 39.35
N THR A 450 38.03 5.37 38.35
CA THR A 450 37.27 5.85 37.16
C THR A 450 37.74 5.24 35.83
N ASN A 451 38.63 4.26 35.89
CA ASN A 451 39.23 3.62 34.71
C ASN A 451 38.51 2.34 34.26
N VAL A 452 37.29 2.07 34.75
CA VAL A 452 36.52 0.87 34.37
C VAL A 452 35.87 1.03 33.00
N GLY A 453 35.47 2.25 32.63
CA GLY A 453 34.87 2.56 31.31
C GLY A 453 33.35 2.42 31.24
N PHE A 454 32.72 1.85 32.28
CA PHE A 454 31.27 1.78 32.44
C PHE A 454 30.91 1.82 33.94
N LYS A 455 29.63 2.06 34.26
CA LYS A 455 29.10 1.98 35.62
C LYS A 455 28.85 0.52 36.00
N PRO A 456 29.62 -0.11 36.90
CA PRO A 456 29.40 -1.51 37.26
C PRO A 456 28.12 -1.69 38.08
N ASP A 457 27.63 -2.92 38.14
CA ASP A 457 26.57 -3.39 39.05
C ASP A 457 27.09 -4.43 40.08
N PHE A 458 28.29 -4.98 39.85
CA PHE A 458 29.00 -5.88 40.76
C PHE A 458 30.51 -5.68 40.70
N LEU A 459 31.17 -5.85 41.86
CA LEU A 459 32.62 -5.88 42.00
C LEU A 459 33.07 -7.12 42.76
N MET A 460 34.15 -7.73 42.26
CA MET A 460 34.98 -8.69 43.00
C MET A 460 36.41 -8.15 43.06
N PHE A 461 37.04 -8.23 44.22
CA PHE A 461 38.38 -7.77 44.48
C PHE A 461 39.31 -8.94 44.84
N LEU A 462 40.55 -8.87 44.37
CA LEU A 462 41.62 -9.79 44.72
C LEU A 462 42.86 -9.01 45.14
N TRP A 463 43.52 -9.46 46.20
CA TRP A 463 44.74 -8.84 46.69
C TRP A 463 45.66 -9.82 47.40
N THR A 464 46.89 -9.36 47.60
CA THR A 464 47.91 -9.90 48.50
C THR A 464 48.41 -8.73 49.36
N PHE A 465 49.66 -8.26 49.30
CA PHE A 465 50.11 -7.07 50.05
C PHE A 465 50.73 -5.97 49.18
N THR A 466 51.87 -5.39 49.55
CA THR A 466 52.47 -4.22 48.88
C THR A 466 53.42 -4.55 47.71
N GLU A 467 53.59 -5.83 47.35
CA GLU A 467 54.54 -6.21 46.32
C GLU A 467 54.14 -5.70 44.92
N GLN A 468 55.15 -5.40 44.11
CA GLN A 468 54.96 -5.08 42.71
C GLN A 468 54.45 -6.31 41.95
N PRO A 469 53.62 -6.12 40.91
CA PRO A 469 53.25 -7.21 40.00
C PRO A 469 54.46 -8.00 39.52
N ASP A 470 54.26 -9.30 39.38
CA ASP A 470 55.26 -10.26 38.90
C ASP A 470 56.53 -10.39 39.74
N SER A 471 56.48 -9.97 41.01
CA SER A 471 57.54 -10.17 42.00
C SER A 471 57.24 -11.33 42.93
N ASN A 472 58.30 -12.06 43.30
CA ASN A 472 58.27 -13.12 44.30
C ASN A 472 58.61 -12.52 45.66
N THR A 473 57.74 -12.67 46.67
CA THR A 473 57.94 -12.02 47.97
C THR A 473 57.60 -12.96 49.12
N ALA A 474 58.46 -12.97 50.14
CA ALA A 474 58.27 -13.71 51.38
C ALA A 474 57.14 -13.11 52.24
N ASN A 475 56.62 -13.93 53.17
CA ASN A 475 55.38 -13.73 53.92
C ASN A 475 54.16 -13.82 52.99
N ALA A 476 53.20 -14.67 53.32
CA ALA A 476 52.04 -14.91 52.50
C ALA A 476 50.85 -14.08 53.00
N GLU A 477 50.10 -13.48 52.08
CA GLU A 477 48.80 -12.86 52.31
C GLU A 477 47.96 -13.08 51.06
N ILE A 478 46.70 -13.43 51.23
CA ILE A 478 45.74 -13.49 50.14
C ILE A 478 44.35 -13.13 50.64
N GLY A 479 43.63 -12.33 49.86
CA GLY A 479 42.26 -12.00 50.18
C GLY A 479 41.38 -11.82 48.96
N ILE A 480 40.08 -12.02 49.20
CA ILE A 480 39.02 -11.86 48.23
C ILE A 480 37.89 -11.04 48.85
N GLY A 481 37.21 -10.24 48.04
CA GLY A 481 36.09 -9.43 48.51
C GLY A 481 35.11 -9.08 47.41
N PHE A 482 33.93 -8.63 47.81
CA PHE A 482 32.78 -8.47 46.92
C PHE A 482 31.94 -7.25 47.32
N ALA A 483 31.31 -6.58 46.35
CA ALA A 483 30.36 -5.50 46.61
C ALA A 483 29.29 -5.36 45.50
N VAL A 484 28.04 -5.14 45.90
CA VAL A 484 26.92 -4.70 45.03
C VAL A 484 26.22 -3.46 45.55
N SER A 485 26.41 -3.11 46.83
CA SER A 485 25.96 -1.85 47.42
C SER A 485 26.68 -1.58 48.75
N PRO A 486 26.52 -0.37 49.34
CA PRO A 486 27.09 -0.06 50.66
C PRO A 486 26.55 -0.90 51.82
N THR A 487 25.52 -1.72 51.59
CA THR A 487 24.97 -2.63 52.61
C THR A 487 25.16 -4.10 52.26
N LYS A 488 25.61 -4.39 51.03
CA LYS A 488 25.77 -5.75 50.48
C LYS A 488 27.18 -5.90 49.93
N ARG A 489 28.09 -6.23 50.85
CA ARG A 489 29.52 -6.44 50.60
C ARG A 489 30.07 -7.47 51.58
N GLY A 490 31.25 -8.01 51.30
CA GLY A 490 31.97 -8.88 52.22
C GLY A 490 33.41 -9.09 51.79
N ALA A 491 34.29 -9.39 52.75
CA ALA A 491 35.71 -9.59 52.52
C ALA A 491 36.26 -10.67 53.46
N ILE A 492 37.27 -11.39 52.98
CA ILE A 492 37.96 -12.46 53.70
C ILE A 492 39.45 -12.43 53.33
N VAL A 493 40.33 -12.50 54.33
CA VAL A 493 41.78 -12.46 54.16
C VAL A 493 42.46 -13.45 55.09
N ALA A 494 43.55 -14.05 54.64
CA ALA A 494 44.39 -14.94 55.41
C ALA A 494 45.87 -14.64 55.16
N CYS A 495 46.69 -14.83 56.19
CA CYS A 495 48.09 -14.44 56.19
C CYS A 495 48.95 -15.44 56.98
N SER A 496 50.15 -15.73 56.46
CA SER A 496 51.19 -16.49 57.17
C SER A 496 52.53 -15.78 57.09
N ARG A 497 53.22 -15.63 58.21
CA ARG A 497 54.54 -15.01 58.27
C ARG A 497 55.64 -15.99 57.85
N ASP A 498 56.72 -15.47 57.29
CA ASP A 498 57.88 -16.25 56.85
C ASP A 498 59.01 -16.26 57.88
N GLY A 499 59.79 -17.34 57.90
CA GLY A 499 61.02 -17.48 58.66
C GLY A 499 60.87 -17.64 60.17
N GLN A 500 59.65 -17.79 60.69
CA GLN A 500 59.38 -17.87 62.14
C GLN A 500 59.58 -19.29 62.69
N SER A 501 60.17 -19.39 63.88
CA SER A 501 60.39 -20.66 64.61
C SER A 501 59.12 -21.27 65.23
N SER A 502 58.10 -20.43 65.46
CA SER A 502 56.73 -20.85 65.72
C SER A 502 55.89 -20.24 64.60
N THR A 503 55.00 -21.00 63.97
CA THR A 503 54.11 -20.46 62.93
C THR A 503 53.32 -19.28 63.50
N ASP A 504 53.24 -18.20 62.71
CA ASP A 504 52.64 -16.92 63.10
C ASP A 504 51.68 -16.52 61.98
N THR A 505 50.39 -16.78 62.19
CA THR A 505 49.37 -16.82 61.13
C THR A 505 48.07 -16.17 61.57
N TYR A 506 47.39 -15.52 60.63
CA TYR A 506 46.27 -14.63 60.91
C TYR A 506 45.16 -14.78 59.88
N ARG A 507 43.94 -14.43 60.28
CA ARG A 507 42.79 -14.36 59.39
C ARG A 507 41.77 -13.32 59.84
N GLN A 508 41.02 -12.79 58.88
CA GLN A 508 39.89 -11.91 59.17
C GLN A 508 38.78 -12.07 58.11
N GLN A 509 37.53 -12.06 58.56
CA GLN A 509 36.34 -12.05 57.72
C GLN A 509 35.44 -10.88 58.15
N ARG A 510 34.86 -10.15 57.20
CA ARG A 510 33.96 -9.03 57.49
C ARG A 510 32.82 -8.97 56.48
N THR A 511 31.64 -8.55 56.94
CA THR A 511 30.45 -8.32 56.09
C THR A 511 30.09 -6.84 55.96
N ASP A 512 30.94 -5.97 56.50
CA ASP A 512 30.82 -4.51 56.48
C ASP A 512 31.98 -3.83 55.74
N SER A 513 32.73 -4.59 54.95
CA SER A 513 33.87 -4.12 54.16
C SER A 513 34.06 -5.01 52.93
N CYS A 514 34.75 -4.49 51.91
CA CYS A 514 34.99 -5.18 50.64
C CYS A 514 36.47 -5.45 50.35
N ILE A 515 37.41 -4.85 51.10
CA ILE A 515 38.85 -5.14 51.04
C ILE A 515 39.43 -5.09 52.47
N LEU A 516 40.31 -6.04 52.80
CA LEU A 516 41.01 -6.14 54.09
C LEU A 516 42.49 -6.42 53.88
N LEU A 517 43.38 -5.59 54.42
CA LEU A 517 44.81 -5.86 54.43
C LEU A 517 45.28 -6.14 55.86
N LEU A 518 46.03 -7.22 56.02
CA LEU A 518 46.74 -7.56 57.27
C LEU A 518 48.23 -7.49 57.01
N ASN A 519 48.98 -6.74 57.80
CA ASN A 519 50.43 -6.66 57.63
C ASN A 519 51.05 -8.06 57.83
N PRO A 520 51.66 -8.67 56.81
CA PRO A 520 52.06 -10.07 56.89
C PRO A 520 53.31 -10.32 57.73
N THR A 521 53.92 -9.26 58.27
CA THR A 521 55.05 -9.34 59.21
C THR A 521 54.61 -9.21 60.67
N SER A 522 53.40 -8.72 60.96
CA SER A 522 52.95 -8.45 62.34
C SER A 522 51.51 -8.87 62.66
N GLY A 523 50.73 -9.26 61.65
CA GLY A 523 49.31 -9.62 61.79
C GLY A 523 48.38 -8.46 62.14
N GLN A 524 48.91 -7.23 62.21
CA GLN A 524 48.12 -6.05 62.52
C GLN A 524 47.27 -5.64 61.31
N GLN A 525 46.14 -4.98 61.56
CA GLN A 525 45.35 -4.35 60.50
C GLN A 525 46.21 -3.33 59.76
N ASP A 526 46.27 -3.40 58.43
CA ASP A 526 46.88 -2.39 57.58
C ASP A 526 45.82 -1.58 56.82
N ALA A 527 44.75 -2.22 56.35
CA ALA A 527 43.63 -1.48 55.74
C ALA A 527 42.26 -2.15 55.94
N ILE A 528 41.23 -1.32 56.06
CA ILE A 528 39.81 -1.69 56.04
C ILE A 528 39.12 -0.77 55.03
N VAL A 529 38.53 -1.33 53.97
CA VAL A 529 37.91 -0.54 52.91
C VAL A 529 36.46 -0.97 52.68
N ASP A 530 35.55 -0.01 52.73
CA ASP A 530 34.13 -0.18 52.43
C ASP A 530 33.77 0.39 51.05
N PHE A 531 32.70 -0.13 50.46
CA PHE A 531 32.14 0.31 49.20
C PHE A 531 31.15 1.46 49.41
N THR A 532 31.23 2.50 48.58
CA THR A 532 30.39 3.71 48.70
C THR A 532 29.38 3.83 47.57
N ASP A 533 29.81 3.78 46.32
CA ASP A 533 28.90 3.98 45.18
C ASP A 533 29.49 3.47 43.86
N PHE A 534 28.62 3.18 42.90
CA PHE A 534 28.98 2.94 41.52
C PHE A 534 28.92 4.25 40.72
N LEU A 535 30.06 4.64 40.16
CA LEU A 535 30.23 5.86 39.37
C LEU A 535 29.98 5.55 37.88
N PRO A 536 29.63 6.54 37.03
CA PRO A 536 29.42 6.34 35.59
C PRO A 536 30.52 5.58 34.84
N ASN A 537 31.77 5.67 35.29
CA ASN A 537 32.94 5.00 34.70
C ASN A 537 33.76 4.18 35.70
N GLY A 538 33.16 3.78 36.83
CA GLY A 538 33.80 2.90 37.81
C GLY A 538 33.13 2.92 39.18
N PHE A 539 33.88 3.10 40.26
CA PHE A 539 33.35 2.96 41.62
C PHE A 539 34.08 3.82 42.63
N LYS A 540 33.44 4.03 43.78
CA LYS A 540 33.95 4.82 44.91
C LYS A 540 34.10 3.96 46.15
N LEU A 541 35.22 4.14 46.84
CA LEU A 541 35.58 3.45 48.07
C LEU A 541 35.72 4.44 49.23
N ASN A 542 35.31 4.01 50.41
CA ASN A 542 35.57 4.65 51.70
C ASN A 542 36.64 3.82 52.44
N ILE A 543 37.79 4.43 52.69
CA ILE A 543 38.94 3.77 53.31
C ILE A 543 38.88 4.08 54.80
N ILE A 544 38.31 3.14 55.56
CA ILE A 544 38.05 3.25 57.01
C ILE A 544 39.37 3.25 57.78
N ASP A 545 40.27 2.36 57.37
CA ASP A 545 41.65 2.31 57.84
C ASP A 545 42.55 2.29 56.61
N ALA A 546 43.45 3.27 56.51
CA ALA A 546 44.23 3.50 55.30
C ALA A 546 45.56 2.76 55.36
N PRO A 547 45.98 2.09 54.26
CA PRO A 547 47.20 1.31 54.26
C PRO A 547 48.43 2.18 54.54
N SER A 548 49.43 1.59 55.19
CA SER A 548 50.71 2.24 55.47
C SER A 548 51.51 2.56 54.19
N SER A 549 51.18 1.91 53.07
CA SER A 549 51.75 2.16 51.75
C SER A 549 50.72 1.90 50.66
N GLN A 550 50.85 2.63 49.54
CA GLN A 550 50.01 2.41 48.36
C GLN A 550 50.07 0.94 47.92
N THR A 551 48.90 0.31 47.80
CA THR A 551 48.80 -1.14 47.59
C THR A 551 48.00 -1.45 46.33
N PRO A 552 48.55 -2.16 45.33
CA PRO A 552 47.78 -2.58 44.17
C PRO A 552 46.67 -3.57 44.54
N ILE A 553 45.45 -3.33 44.05
CA ILE A 553 44.28 -4.19 44.22
C ILE A 553 43.71 -4.52 42.83
N PHE A 554 43.42 -5.79 42.60
CA PHE A 554 42.78 -6.23 41.36
C PHE A 554 41.26 -6.23 41.53
N TYR A 555 40.55 -5.84 40.47
CA TYR A 555 39.09 -5.86 40.44
C TYR A 555 38.56 -6.57 39.19
N LEU A 556 37.41 -7.23 39.35
CA LEU A 556 36.51 -7.64 38.28
C LEU A 556 35.24 -6.81 38.43
N ALA A 557 34.93 -6.00 37.43
CA ALA A 557 33.73 -5.19 37.36
C ALA A 557 32.78 -5.78 36.31
N LEU A 558 31.51 -5.98 36.68
CA LEU A 558 30.47 -6.49 35.78
C LEU A 558 29.34 -5.47 35.66
N LYS A 559 28.82 -5.30 34.44
CA LYS A 559 27.63 -4.49 34.10
C LYS A 559 26.54 -5.41 33.59
N GLY A 560 25.31 -5.19 34.04
CA GLY A 560 24.12 -5.95 33.67
C GLY A 560 24.07 -7.33 34.35
N GLY A 561 22.88 -7.93 34.40
CA GLY A 561 22.56 -9.08 35.24
C GLY A 561 22.18 -8.67 36.67
N ASN A 562 21.66 -9.61 37.45
CA ASN A 562 21.33 -9.41 38.86
C ASN A 562 22.39 -10.04 39.77
N TYR A 563 22.76 -9.33 40.83
CA TYR A 563 23.80 -9.76 41.77
C TYR A 563 23.35 -9.51 43.20
N ASP A 564 23.70 -10.43 44.10
CA ASP A 564 23.54 -10.24 45.53
C ASP A 564 24.77 -10.69 46.29
N VAL A 565 25.15 -9.91 47.31
CA VAL A 565 26.24 -10.25 48.23
C VAL A 565 25.69 -10.20 49.65
N GLY A 566 25.89 -11.27 50.40
CA GLY A 566 25.42 -11.35 51.77
C GLY A 566 26.16 -12.38 52.59
N SER A 567 25.61 -12.70 53.75
CA SER A 567 26.10 -13.82 54.57
C SER A 567 24.95 -14.57 55.21
N PHE A 568 25.20 -15.83 55.54
CA PHE A 568 24.30 -16.65 56.34
C PHE A 568 25.12 -17.50 57.32
N ASN A 569 24.44 -18.08 58.29
CA ASN A 569 25.06 -18.95 59.28
C ASN A 569 24.76 -20.42 58.95
N SER A 570 25.76 -21.31 59.02
CA SER A 570 25.56 -22.75 58.87
C SER A 570 24.57 -23.27 59.93
N PRO A 571 23.82 -24.35 59.66
CA PRO A 571 22.91 -24.91 60.66
C PRO A 571 23.70 -25.64 61.75
N THR A 572 23.08 -25.82 62.92
CA THR A 572 23.62 -26.63 64.04
C THR A 572 23.11 -28.08 64.02
N SER A 573 22.35 -28.45 62.98
CA SER A 573 21.87 -29.82 62.73
C SER A 573 21.98 -30.13 61.24
N THR A 574 22.27 -31.39 60.90
CA THR A 574 22.37 -31.84 59.50
C THR A 574 21.02 -31.80 58.79
N GLY A 575 20.99 -31.53 57.49
CA GLY A 575 19.76 -31.46 56.70
C GLY A 575 19.76 -30.35 55.65
N ILE A 576 18.60 -30.10 55.05
CA ILE A 576 18.41 -29.04 54.05
C ILE A 576 18.34 -27.68 54.75
N GLN A 577 19.13 -26.72 54.29
CA GLN A 577 19.01 -25.30 54.60
C GLN A 577 18.62 -24.53 53.34
N GLN A 578 17.64 -23.64 53.45
CA GLN A 578 17.22 -22.75 52.37
C GLN A 578 17.68 -21.33 52.67
N ILE A 579 18.25 -20.66 51.67
CA ILE A 579 18.62 -19.25 51.74
C ILE A 579 17.70 -18.53 50.74
N THR A 580 16.81 -17.68 51.24
CA THR A 580 15.74 -17.04 50.44
C THR A 580 15.83 -15.51 50.41
N THR A 581 16.97 -14.95 50.84
CA THR A 581 17.20 -13.50 50.96
C THR A 581 17.76 -12.86 49.70
N VAL A 582 18.03 -13.64 48.65
CA VAL A 582 18.68 -13.16 47.42
C VAL A 582 17.77 -12.25 46.60
N GLY A 583 16.47 -12.54 46.58
CA GLY A 583 15.45 -11.71 45.93
C GLY A 583 15.24 -11.98 44.43
N PHE A 584 16.04 -12.87 43.82
CA PHE A 584 15.89 -13.37 42.46
C PHE A 584 16.30 -14.85 42.39
N GLN A 585 15.98 -15.55 41.30
CA GLN A 585 16.45 -16.91 41.05
C GLN A 585 17.89 -16.89 40.54
N PRO A 586 18.90 -17.33 41.30
CA PRO A 586 20.28 -17.28 40.82
C PRO A 586 20.51 -18.32 39.71
N ALA A 587 21.46 -18.02 38.82
CA ALA A 587 22.07 -18.96 37.88
C ALA A 587 23.38 -19.56 38.42
N LEU A 588 24.01 -18.89 39.40
CA LEU A 588 25.26 -19.30 40.05
C LEU A 588 25.28 -18.78 41.49
N VAL A 589 25.88 -19.56 42.41
CA VAL A 589 26.25 -19.08 43.74
C VAL A 589 27.71 -19.42 44.06
N MET A 590 28.43 -18.45 44.66
CA MET A 590 29.74 -18.61 45.26
C MET A 590 29.63 -18.54 46.78
N LEU A 591 30.41 -19.34 47.50
CA LEU A 591 30.47 -19.39 48.96
C LEU A 591 31.92 -19.24 49.43
N ALA A 592 32.14 -18.44 50.48
CA ALA A 592 33.43 -18.27 51.14
C ALA A 592 33.27 -18.27 52.66
N THR A 593 34.20 -18.91 53.39
CA THR A 593 34.19 -18.94 54.86
C THR A 593 35.56 -19.21 55.44
N GLN A 594 35.78 -18.77 56.69
CA GLN A 594 36.93 -19.14 57.54
C GLN A 594 36.60 -20.26 58.54
N GLY A 595 35.43 -20.88 58.44
CA GLY A 595 35.00 -21.90 59.41
C GLY A 595 34.76 -21.35 60.82
N GLN A 596 34.49 -20.04 60.97
CA GLN A 596 34.32 -19.36 62.26
C GLN A 596 32.92 -18.75 62.43
N ALA A 597 32.53 -18.51 63.69
CA ALA A 597 31.32 -17.74 64.01
C ALA A 597 31.48 -16.28 63.56
N ALA A 598 30.38 -15.56 63.38
CA ALA A 598 30.40 -14.16 62.94
C ALA A 598 31.26 -13.29 63.88
N SER A 599 32.33 -12.71 63.34
CA SER A 599 33.28 -11.85 64.06
C SER A 599 34.00 -10.95 63.06
N ASN A 600 34.24 -9.69 63.44
CA ASN A 600 35.06 -8.75 62.66
C ASN A 600 36.51 -8.67 63.17
N SER A 601 36.82 -9.35 64.28
CA SER A 601 38.16 -9.35 64.89
C SER A 601 39.13 -10.20 64.07
N ILE A 602 40.40 -9.82 64.12
CA ILE A 602 41.49 -10.64 63.58
C ILE A 602 41.64 -11.88 64.49
N GLY A 603 41.59 -13.06 63.89
CA GLY A 603 41.81 -14.35 64.55
C GLY A 603 43.19 -14.92 64.20
N SER A 604 43.66 -15.88 65.01
CA SER A 604 44.86 -16.66 64.70
C SER A 604 44.55 -17.80 63.72
N GLY A 605 45.57 -18.29 63.02
CA GLY A 605 45.47 -19.36 62.03
C GLY A 605 45.01 -18.81 60.67
N ALA A 606 45.69 -19.15 59.58
CA ALA A 606 45.27 -18.80 58.23
C ALA A 606 44.33 -19.90 57.69
N GLU A 607 43.03 -19.65 57.58
CA GLU A 607 42.07 -20.64 57.09
C GLU A 607 41.06 -20.01 56.14
N MET A 608 40.85 -20.63 54.97
CA MET A 608 39.79 -20.22 54.03
C MET A 608 39.25 -21.42 53.25
N ALA A 609 37.93 -21.44 53.06
CA ALA A 609 37.26 -22.26 52.05
C ALA A 609 36.57 -21.36 51.01
N PHE A 610 36.62 -21.76 49.75
CA PHE A 610 35.93 -21.09 48.64
C PHE A 610 35.36 -22.13 47.67
N GLY A 611 34.12 -21.95 47.23
CA GLY A 611 33.54 -22.81 46.22
C GLY A 611 32.31 -22.22 45.57
N ALA A 612 31.81 -22.91 44.54
CA ALA A 612 30.70 -22.42 43.73
C ALA A 612 29.89 -23.55 43.10
N ALA A 613 28.66 -23.24 42.68
CA ALA A 613 27.80 -24.16 41.95
C ALA A 613 26.84 -23.47 40.96
N THR A 614 26.63 -24.08 39.80
CA THR A 614 25.55 -23.76 38.84
C THR A 614 24.48 -24.84 38.79
N SER A 615 24.78 -26.05 39.26
CA SER A 615 23.81 -27.15 39.36
C SER A 615 24.28 -28.19 40.39
N PRO A 616 23.43 -29.17 40.74
CA PRO A 616 23.83 -30.27 41.62
C PRO A 616 24.94 -31.15 41.06
N THR A 617 25.23 -31.08 39.76
CA THR A 617 26.32 -31.81 39.10
C THR A 617 27.52 -30.94 38.77
N GLU A 618 27.35 -29.62 38.75
CA GLU A 618 28.39 -28.63 38.46
C GLU A 618 28.65 -27.79 39.71
N LYS A 619 29.42 -28.35 40.63
CA LYS A 619 29.83 -27.73 41.90
C LYS A 619 31.27 -28.08 42.25
N GLY A 620 31.88 -27.38 43.19
CA GLY A 620 33.21 -27.70 43.68
C GLY A 620 33.79 -26.62 44.58
N PHE A 621 34.79 -26.99 45.38
CA PHE A 621 35.41 -26.11 46.35
C PHE A 621 36.93 -26.35 46.48
N ILE A 622 37.59 -25.40 47.14
CA ILE A 622 38.91 -25.54 47.75
C ILE A 622 38.85 -25.15 49.22
N TRP A 623 39.73 -25.74 50.02
CA TRP A 623 39.97 -25.37 51.42
C TRP A 623 41.47 -25.40 51.70
N PHE A 624 41.95 -24.55 52.60
CA PHE A 624 43.28 -24.66 53.19
C PHE A 624 43.29 -24.17 54.63
N GLU A 625 44.29 -24.63 55.39
CA GLU A 625 44.59 -24.18 56.74
C GLU A 625 46.11 -24.16 57.01
N ASP A 626 46.59 -23.06 57.57
CA ASP A 626 47.92 -22.89 58.17
C ASP A 626 47.73 -22.56 59.66
N PRO A 627 47.97 -23.51 60.58
CA PRO A 627 47.69 -23.29 61.98
C PRO A 627 48.75 -22.41 62.65
N ASP A 628 48.31 -21.69 63.67
CA ASP A 628 49.15 -20.78 64.45
C ASP A 628 49.89 -21.48 65.60
N ASN A 629 51.00 -20.89 66.01
CA ASN A 629 51.78 -21.24 67.20
C ASN A 629 52.28 -22.69 67.24
N LEU A 630 52.78 -23.20 66.11
CA LEU A 630 53.42 -24.51 66.00
C LEU A 630 54.93 -24.41 65.78
N GLY A 631 55.72 -25.20 66.51
CA GLY A 631 57.19 -25.26 66.31
C GLY A 631 57.65 -26.01 65.04
N THR A 632 56.73 -26.60 64.30
CA THR A 632 56.94 -27.17 62.96
C THR A 632 55.65 -26.94 62.19
N SER A 633 55.74 -26.41 60.97
CA SER A 633 54.55 -26.16 60.16
C SER A 633 53.80 -27.48 59.89
N ASP A 634 52.47 -27.42 59.99
CA ASP A 634 51.57 -28.56 59.75
C ASP A 634 50.33 -28.03 59.03
N ASN A 635 50.49 -27.77 57.74
CA ASN A 635 49.47 -27.09 56.94
C ASN A 635 48.95 -27.98 55.81
N ALA A 636 47.68 -27.77 55.47
CA ALA A 636 46.94 -28.66 54.58
C ALA A 636 46.03 -27.89 53.63
N MET A 637 45.69 -28.56 52.53
CA MET A 637 44.75 -28.08 51.53
C MET A 637 43.89 -29.23 50.99
N GLU A 638 42.72 -28.90 50.44
CA GLU A 638 41.80 -29.85 49.83
C GLU A 638 41.05 -29.24 48.65
N THR A 639 40.82 -30.05 47.62
CA THR A 639 39.91 -29.73 46.52
C THR A 639 38.98 -30.90 46.24
N ALA A 640 37.74 -30.59 45.90
CA ALA A 640 36.75 -31.56 45.49
C ALA A 640 35.68 -30.95 44.59
N THR A 641 34.93 -31.81 43.87
CA THR A 641 33.91 -31.45 42.88
C THR A 641 32.50 -31.94 43.24
N ASP A 642 32.35 -32.56 44.42
CA ASP A 642 31.11 -33.16 44.91
C ASP A 642 30.47 -32.38 46.07
N ARG A 643 31.09 -31.28 46.52
CA ARG A 643 30.57 -30.36 47.54
C ARG A 643 30.74 -28.92 47.06
N ILE A 644 29.93 -28.00 47.59
CA ILE A 644 30.07 -26.56 47.29
C ILE A 644 30.95 -25.85 48.31
N ILE A 645 30.98 -26.31 49.56
CA ILE A 645 31.85 -25.75 50.61
C ILE A 645 32.12 -26.79 51.69
N GLN A 646 33.34 -26.82 52.20
CA GLN A 646 33.75 -27.66 53.33
C GLN A 646 34.93 -27.04 54.07
N TRP A 647 34.98 -27.27 55.38
CA TRP A 647 36.12 -26.92 56.23
C TRP A 647 36.33 -28.00 57.30
N ARG A 648 37.55 -28.07 57.84
CA ARG A 648 38.01 -29.17 58.70
C ARG A 648 38.62 -28.65 59.98
N ASP A 649 38.74 -29.52 60.98
CA ASP A 649 39.51 -29.29 62.20
C ASP A 649 40.71 -30.21 62.21
N ARG A 650 41.78 -29.73 62.84
CA ARG A 650 42.94 -30.55 63.12
C ARG A 650 42.74 -31.32 64.43
N THR A 651 42.94 -32.63 64.39
CA THR A 651 42.84 -33.52 65.57
C THR A 651 44.19 -34.07 66.03
N GLY A 652 45.26 -33.81 65.29
CA GLY A 652 46.63 -34.23 65.56
C GLY A 652 47.56 -33.79 64.42
N SER A 653 48.83 -34.19 64.47
CA SER A 653 49.73 -33.90 63.34
C SER A 653 49.28 -34.65 62.09
N ASN A 654 49.12 -33.95 60.96
CA ASN A 654 48.62 -34.50 59.71
C ASN A 654 47.27 -35.24 59.80
N SER A 655 46.41 -34.90 60.77
CA SER A 655 45.11 -35.56 61.00
C SER A 655 43.96 -34.55 61.02
N PHE A 656 42.99 -34.72 60.12
CA PHE A 656 41.89 -33.77 59.90
C PHE A 656 40.51 -34.44 59.89
N VAL A 657 39.53 -33.82 60.55
CA VAL A 657 38.11 -34.23 60.55
C VAL A 657 37.23 -33.13 59.97
N VAL A 658 36.17 -33.52 59.27
CA VAL A 658 35.22 -32.56 58.67
C VAL A 658 34.40 -31.88 59.76
N ARG A 659 34.47 -30.54 59.82
CA ARG A 659 33.66 -29.70 60.73
C ARG A 659 32.33 -29.31 60.11
N GLY A 660 32.39 -28.73 58.93
CA GLY A 660 31.23 -28.33 58.15
C GLY A 660 31.37 -28.77 56.70
N SER A 661 30.30 -29.31 56.14
CA SER A 661 30.28 -29.73 54.73
C SER A 661 28.88 -29.62 54.16
N ALA A 662 28.73 -28.84 53.09
CA ALA A 662 27.47 -28.65 52.39
C ALA A 662 27.58 -29.03 50.92
N ASP A 663 26.52 -29.69 50.44
CA ASP A 663 26.27 -29.95 49.04
C ASP A 663 25.23 -28.96 48.47
N PHE A 664 25.35 -28.61 47.18
CA PHE A 664 24.37 -27.79 46.47
C PHE A 664 23.21 -28.64 45.95
N VAL A 665 21.96 -28.23 46.23
CA VAL A 665 20.75 -29.00 45.90
C VAL A 665 19.97 -28.40 44.74
N SER A 666 19.63 -27.12 44.78
CA SER A 666 18.94 -26.43 43.68
C SER A 666 18.91 -24.92 43.92
N PHE A 667 18.68 -24.16 42.86
CA PHE A 667 18.18 -22.79 43.00
C PHE A 667 16.69 -22.78 43.38
N LEU A 668 16.27 -21.67 43.99
CA LEU A 668 14.90 -21.30 44.31
C LEU A 668 14.55 -20.03 43.51
N SER A 669 13.27 -19.68 43.43
CA SER A 669 12.85 -18.43 42.79
C SER A 669 13.44 -17.16 43.43
N ASN A 670 13.92 -17.24 44.68
CA ASN A 670 14.47 -16.12 45.44
C ASN A 670 15.78 -16.47 46.19
N GLY A 671 16.49 -17.53 45.79
CA GLY A 671 17.75 -17.93 46.41
C GLY A 671 18.18 -19.38 46.11
N PHE A 672 18.69 -20.11 47.11
CA PHE A 672 19.29 -21.43 46.89
C PHE A 672 19.13 -22.40 48.07
N LYS A 673 19.31 -23.70 47.80
CA LYS A 673 19.23 -24.80 48.77
C LYS A 673 20.57 -25.52 48.93
N LEU A 674 20.96 -25.74 50.18
CA LEU A 674 22.13 -26.51 50.57
C LEU A 674 21.73 -27.74 51.39
N GLN A 675 22.44 -28.85 51.23
CA GLN A 675 22.32 -30.06 52.04
C GLN A 675 23.56 -30.20 52.92
N TRP A 676 23.38 -30.09 54.24
CA TRP A 676 24.47 -30.21 55.20
C TRP A 676 24.65 -31.65 55.66
N SER A 677 25.86 -32.18 55.48
CA SER A 677 26.26 -33.53 55.91
C SER A 677 27.07 -33.52 57.22
N ASN A 678 27.76 -32.41 57.50
CA ASN A 678 28.50 -32.16 58.72
C ASN A 678 28.22 -30.73 59.19
N VAL A 679 28.03 -30.56 60.50
CA VAL A 679 27.70 -29.29 61.15
C VAL A 679 28.38 -29.21 62.51
N GLU A 680 28.55 -28.00 63.03
CA GLU A 680 29.11 -27.75 64.35
C GLU A 680 28.02 -27.29 65.35
N SER A 681 28.32 -27.39 66.65
CA SER A 681 27.41 -26.95 67.73
C SER A 681 27.18 -25.43 67.74
N GLN A 682 28.11 -24.67 67.17
CA GLN A 682 27.97 -23.23 66.92
C GLN A 682 27.98 -22.97 65.42
N ALA A 683 27.02 -22.19 64.97
CA ALA A 683 26.90 -21.81 63.57
C ALA A 683 28.10 -20.98 63.09
N LYS A 684 28.55 -21.24 61.86
CA LYS A 684 29.67 -20.54 61.21
C LYS A 684 29.14 -19.60 60.15
N GLN A 685 29.77 -18.44 60.01
CA GLN A 685 29.37 -17.43 59.02
C GLN A 685 29.97 -17.77 57.66
N ILE A 686 29.11 -17.81 56.63
CA ILE A 686 29.48 -18.01 55.23
C ILE A 686 29.05 -16.77 54.45
N ILE A 687 29.99 -16.16 53.73
CA ILE A 687 29.73 -15.11 52.75
C ILE A 687 29.25 -15.79 51.47
N TYR A 688 28.19 -15.26 50.85
CA TYR A 688 27.72 -15.71 49.55
C TYR A 688 27.75 -14.57 48.53
N VAL A 689 27.91 -14.97 47.28
CA VAL A 689 27.63 -14.13 46.11
C VAL A 689 26.70 -14.90 45.19
N ALA A 690 25.53 -14.35 44.89
CA ALA A 690 24.59 -14.91 43.95
C ALA A 690 24.62 -14.10 42.64
N PHE A 691 24.60 -14.80 41.51
CA PHE A 691 24.62 -14.22 40.18
C PHE A 691 23.41 -14.67 39.39
N GLY A 692 22.87 -13.78 38.58
CA GLY A 692 21.93 -14.07 37.51
C GLY A 692 20.46 -13.88 37.88
N GLY A 693 19.61 -14.35 36.98
CA GLY A 693 18.15 -14.43 36.99
C GLY A 693 17.81 -15.37 35.84
N LYS A 694 16.91 -16.34 36.00
CA LYS A 694 16.20 -16.81 34.81
C LYS A 694 15.19 -15.71 34.51
N ASN A 695 15.58 -14.82 33.60
CA ASN A 695 14.71 -13.81 33.02
C ASN A 695 14.97 -13.83 31.52
N TYR A 696 14.33 -14.76 30.81
CA TYR A 696 14.43 -14.74 29.36
C TYR A 696 13.65 -13.53 28.85
N GLU A 697 14.35 -12.67 28.09
CA GLU A 697 13.80 -11.43 27.57
C GLU A 697 14.04 -11.39 26.05
N LEU A 698 13.11 -10.74 25.33
CA LEU A 698 13.26 -10.41 23.92
C LEU A 698 12.99 -8.92 23.73
N ASP A 699 13.97 -8.20 23.19
CA ASP A 699 13.78 -6.83 22.72
C ASP A 699 14.68 -6.71 21.49
N LEU A 700 14.12 -6.97 20.31
CA LEU A 700 14.89 -6.98 19.06
C LEU A 700 14.35 -5.94 18.10
N GLU A 701 15.18 -4.98 17.72
CA GLU A 701 14.80 -3.93 16.80
C GLU A 701 15.07 -4.26 15.32
N ALA A 702 14.13 -3.86 14.47
CA ALA A 702 14.19 -4.00 13.02
C ALA A 702 13.84 -2.66 12.34
N GLN A 703 14.63 -2.26 11.35
CA GLN A 703 14.53 -0.95 10.70
C GLN A 703 14.46 -1.04 9.18
N TRP A 704 13.79 -0.04 8.60
CA TRP A 704 13.73 0.25 7.17
C TRP A 704 14.28 1.63 6.88
N THR A 705 15.00 1.75 5.75
CA THR A 705 15.27 3.03 5.10
C THR A 705 14.20 3.33 4.06
N ILE A 706 13.47 4.44 4.22
CA ILE A 706 12.36 4.81 3.34
C ILE A 706 12.79 5.91 2.38
N HIS A 707 12.77 5.58 1.09
CA HIS A 707 13.17 6.50 0.00
C HIS A 707 11.99 7.18 -0.71
N SER A 708 10.74 6.94 -0.30
CA SER A 708 9.56 7.49 -0.97
C SER A 708 9.05 8.77 -0.31
N GLN A 709 8.95 9.86 -1.08
CA GLN A 709 8.19 11.05 -0.69
C GLN A 709 6.72 10.87 -1.14
N ASN A 710 5.76 11.25 -0.29
CA ASN A 710 4.29 11.18 -0.52
C ASN A 710 3.63 9.80 -0.36
N VAL A 711 3.81 9.18 0.81
CA VAL A 711 3.10 7.95 1.20
C VAL A 711 1.67 8.30 1.63
N THR A 712 0.65 7.68 1.01
CA THR A 712 -0.76 7.87 1.41
C THR A 712 -1.32 6.69 2.21
N THR A 713 -0.64 5.55 2.18
CA THR A 713 -0.96 4.38 2.99
C THR A 713 0.31 3.59 3.25
N ALA A 714 0.46 3.08 4.47
CA ALA A 714 1.52 2.16 4.83
C ALA A 714 1.01 1.07 5.77
N GLU A 715 1.39 -0.16 5.48
CA GLU A 715 1.00 -1.35 6.23
C GLU A 715 2.25 -2.16 6.59
N LEU A 716 2.48 -2.38 7.88
CA LEU A 716 3.47 -3.33 8.38
C LEU A 716 2.88 -4.74 8.23
N CYS A 717 3.58 -5.60 7.49
CA CYS A 717 3.15 -6.97 7.19
C CYS A 717 4.19 -7.96 7.72
N ILE A 718 3.77 -8.87 8.59
CA ILE A 718 4.63 -9.86 9.24
C ILE A 718 4.05 -11.26 9.02
N TYR A 719 4.81 -12.15 8.39
CA TYR A 719 4.42 -13.57 8.28
C TYR A 719 5.12 -14.37 9.36
N ALA A 720 4.35 -14.95 10.27
CA ALA A 720 4.88 -15.61 11.46
C ALA A 720 4.36 -17.05 11.61
N ASP A 721 5.18 -17.90 12.23
CA ASP A 721 4.86 -19.23 12.74
C ASP A 721 5.29 -19.28 14.21
N VAL A 722 4.33 -18.97 15.08
CA VAL A 722 4.50 -18.71 16.52
C VAL A 722 3.97 -19.86 17.40
N GLY A 723 3.44 -20.92 16.80
CA GLY A 723 2.69 -21.96 17.51
C GLY A 723 3.48 -22.84 18.49
N ALA A 724 4.79 -22.65 18.61
CA ALA A 724 5.66 -23.41 19.51
C ALA A 724 5.97 -22.69 20.84
N ALA A 725 5.76 -21.37 20.92
CA ALA A 725 6.07 -20.57 22.10
C ALA A 725 4.96 -20.69 23.16
N THR A 726 5.35 -20.58 24.44
CA THR A 726 4.44 -20.57 25.58
C THR A 726 3.87 -19.19 25.88
N GLU A 727 4.47 -18.14 25.31
CA GLU A 727 4.03 -16.76 25.44
C GLU A 727 3.84 -16.01 24.10
N SER A 728 3.26 -14.80 24.18
CA SER A 728 2.90 -13.99 23.01
C SER A 728 4.05 -13.10 22.56
N LEU A 729 4.20 -12.94 21.23
CA LEU A 729 5.16 -12.00 20.66
C LEU A 729 4.45 -10.70 20.25
N MET A 730 4.86 -9.60 20.88
CA MET A 730 4.37 -8.25 20.63
C MET A 730 5.24 -7.52 19.59
N VAL A 731 4.63 -6.55 18.90
CA VAL A 731 5.32 -5.64 17.99
C VAL A 731 4.97 -4.20 18.33
N ASP A 732 6.00 -3.43 18.64
CA ASP A 732 5.91 -1.98 18.87
C ASP A 732 6.59 -1.22 17.73
N VAL A 733 6.20 0.05 17.55
CA VAL A 733 6.83 0.96 16.59
C VAL A 733 7.48 2.13 17.33
N TRP A 734 8.63 2.59 16.86
CA TRP A 734 9.30 3.76 17.43
C TRP A 734 8.68 5.04 16.88
N HIS A 735 8.11 5.87 17.76
CA HIS A 735 7.49 7.13 17.36
C HIS A 735 7.57 8.18 18.48
N ASN A 736 8.01 9.39 18.13
CA ASN A 736 8.18 10.51 19.07
C ASN A 736 8.98 10.13 20.33
N GLU A 737 10.14 9.48 20.15
CA GLU A 737 11.04 9.04 21.24
C GLU A 737 10.41 8.03 22.22
N THR A 738 9.35 7.33 21.78
CA THR A 738 8.64 6.33 22.59
C THR A 738 8.24 5.11 21.75
N TRP A 739 8.19 3.94 22.39
CA TRP A 739 7.64 2.73 21.79
C TRP A 739 6.11 2.70 21.90
N VAL A 740 5.43 2.50 20.78
CA VAL A 740 3.97 2.43 20.69
C VAL A 740 3.54 1.04 20.21
N PRO A 741 2.72 0.29 20.97
CA PRO A 741 2.28 -1.04 20.56
C PRO A 741 1.34 -0.99 19.36
N VAL A 742 1.65 -1.78 18.33
CA VAL A 742 0.85 -1.87 17.09
C VAL A 742 0.28 -3.27 16.86
N ILE A 743 0.96 -4.32 17.31
CA ILE A 743 0.45 -5.69 17.30
C ILE A 743 0.67 -6.31 18.69
N PRO A 744 -0.38 -6.51 19.49
CA PRO A 744 -0.24 -7.02 20.86
C PRO A 744 0.00 -8.53 20.93
N ASN A 745 -0.26 -9.28 19.85
CA ASN A 745 0.05 -10.70 19.76
C ASN A 745 0.12 -11.12 18.28
N LEU A 746 1.26 -11.63 17.84
CA LEU A 746 1.39 -12.27 16.53
C LEU A 746 0.69 -13.62 16.52
N VAL A 747 0.04 -13.94 15.40
CA VAL A 747 -0.58 -15.25 15.15
C VAL A 747 0.06 -15.94 13.95
N ASN A 748 -0.17 -17.25 13.81
CA ASN A 748 0.29 -18.01 12.65
C ASN A 748 -0.30 -17.43 11.34
N GLY A 749 0.57 -17.14 10.37
CA GLY A 749 0.23 -16.54 9.09
C GLY A 749 0.57 -15.04 8.99
N TRP A 750 -0.16 -14.33 8.14
CA TRP A 750 0.03 -12.88 7.93
C TRP A 750 -0.61 -12.05 9.05
N ASN A 751 0.18 -11.14 9.61
CA ASN A 751 -0.22 -10.13 10.59
C ASN A 751 0.02 -8.76 9.96
N ASN A 752 -1.06 -8.04 9.67
CA ASN A 752 -1.00 -6.78 8.93
C ASN A 752 -1.60 -5.66 9.77
N VAL A 753 -0.90 -4.53 9.90
CA VAL A 753 -1.36 -3.35 10.63
C VAL A 753 -1.02 -2.06 9.90
N SER A 754 -1.96 -1.10 9.89
CA SER A 754 -1.71 0.23 9.33
C SER A 754 -0.75 1.03 10.20
N VAL A 755 0.33 1.53 9.62
CA VAL A 755 1.40 2.27 10.31
C VAL A 755 1.66 3.67 9.74
N ILE A 756 0.81 4.14 8.83
CA ILE A 756 0.98 5.43 8.14
C ILE A 756 1.19 6.61 9.08
N GLN A 757 0.51 6.62 10.22
CA GLN A 757 0.60 7.69 11.22
C GLN A 757 1.95 7.76 11.94
N TYR A 758 2.77 6.71 11.85
CA TYR A 758 4.09 6.63 12.46
C TYR A 758 5.23 6.91 11.47
N LEU A 759 4.91 7.12 10.19
CA LEU A 759 5.87 7.43 9.13
C LEU A 759 6.10 8.93 8.99
N ASN A 760 6.90 9.50 9.90
CA ASN A 760 7.25 10.93 9.90
C ASN A 760 8.73 11.21 9.59
N SER A 761 9.52 10.18 9.27
CA SER A 761 10.97 10.27 9.04
C SER A 761 11.43 9.35 7.90
N SER A 762 12.69 9.48 7.46
CA SER A 762 13.29 8.60 6.45
C SER A 762 13.64 7.20 6.99
N THR A 763 13.53 6.99 8.30
CA THR A 763 13.68 5.69 8.96
C THR A 763 12.37 5.29 9.65
N PHE A 764 12.08 4.00 9.63
CA PHE A 764 10.96 3.40 10.35
C PHE A 764 11.51 2.22 11.13
N THR A 765 11.28 2.17 12.44
CA THR A 765 11.80 1.12 13.32
C THR A 765 10.63 0.46 14.07
N ILE A 766 10.68 -0.87 14.15
CA ILE A 766 9.86 -1.66 15.06
C ILE A 766 10.76 -2.36 16.08
N ARG A 767 10.16 -2.86 17.16
CA ARG A 767 10.77 -3.92 17.95
C ARG A 767 9.83 -5.11 18.09
N PHE A 768 10.42 -6.30 18.17
CA PHE A 768 9.76 -7.49 18.68
C PHE A 768 10.01 -7.61 20.17
N LYS A 769 8.95 -7.89 20.94
CA LYS A 769 9.02 -7.96 22.39
C LYS A 769 8.21 -9.13 22.94
N GLY A 770 8.77 -9.89 23.88
CA GLY A 770 8.04 -10.89 24.63
C GLY A 770 6.97 -10.26 25.52
N SER A 771 6.00 -11.05 25.94
CA SER A 771 4.94 -10.64 26.85
C SER A 771 5.31 -10.75 28.34
N ASN A 772 6.30 -11.58 28.70
CA ASN A 772 6.80 -11.83 30.06
C ASN A 772 8.27 -11.43 30.21
N GLU A 773 8.55 -10.13 30.25
CA GLU A 773 9.93 -9.64 30.36
C GLU A 773 10.49 -9.64 31.81
N VAL A 774 9.75 -10.22 32.77
CA VAL A 774 10.09 -10.13 34.21
C VAL A 774 9.96 -11.47 34.91
N SER A 775 11.07 -11.94 35.48
CA SER A 775 11.22 -13.24 36.13
C SER A 775 10.82 -14.42 35.24
N ASP A 776 10.98 -14.29 33.92
CA ASP A 776 10.63 -15.38 33.01
C ASP A 776 11.63 -16.53 33.05
N SER A 777 11.09 -17.73 33.26
CA SER A 777 11.86 -18.95 33.47
C SER A 777 11.87 -19.91 32.29
N ILE A 778 11.16 -19.58 31.21
CA ILE A 778 10.94 -20.43 30.04
C ILE A 778 11.38 -19.67 28.78
N GLN A 779 12.54 -20.03 28.25
CA GLN A 779 13.00 -19.48 26.98
C GLN A 779 12.04 -19.84 25.83
N ASP A 780 11.41 -18.84 25.24
CA ASP A 780 10.56 -19.00 24.07
C ASP A 780 11.26 -18.64 22.75
N CYS A 781 10.73 -19.20 21.66
CA CYS A 781 11.20 -18.93 20.31
C CYS A 781 10.05 -18.79 19.30
N TRP A 782 10.18 -17.83 18.39
CA TRP A 782 9.19 -17.52 17.35
C TRP A 782 9.84 -17.51 15.98
N ARG A 783 9.14 -18.02 14.97
CA ARG A 783 9.66 -18.09 13.60
C ARG A 783 8.99 -17.03 12.74
N ILE A 784 9.76 -16.17 12.09
CA ILE A 784 9.28 -15.11 11.20
C ILE A 784 9.83 -15.37 9.79
N ASP A 785 8.95 -15.56 8.81
CA ASP A 785 9.31 -15.82 7.41
C ASP A 785 9.49 -14.52 6.63
N ALA A 786 8.72 -13.48 6.95
CA ALA A 786 8.77 -12.23 6.20
C ALA A 786 8.42 -11.05 7.10
N LEU A 787 9.19 -9.98 6.95
CA LEU A 787 8.97 -8.70 7.59
C LEU A 787 9.11 -7.59 6.54
N LEU A 788 7.98 -7.00 6.16
CA LEU A 788 7.96 -5.95 5.13
C LEU A 788 7.03 -4.81 5.50
N LEU A 789 7.38 -3.63 5.00
CA LEU A 789 6.59 -2.42 5.01
C LEU A 789 6.02 -2.21 3.62
N ARG A 790 4.71 -2.38 3.47
CA ARG A 790 4.01 -2.11 2.21
C ARG A 790 3.66 -0.63 2.15
N ILE A 791 4.32 0.10 1.28
CA ILE A 791 4.12 1.54 1.07
C ILE A 791 3.38 1.76 -0.25
N LEU A 792 2.34 2.59 -0.22
CA LEU A 792 1.64 3.08 -1.42
C LEU A 792 1.98 4.56 -1.64
N PRO A 793 3.03 4.90 -2.42
CA PRO A 793 3.14 6.24 -2.97
C PRO A 793 2.03 6.46 -4.00
N THR A 794 1.35 7.60 -3.93
CA THR A 794 0.48 8.04 -5.02
C THR A 794 1.33 8.82 -6.00
N ILE A 795 1.75 8.21 -7.11
CA ILE A 795 2.14 9.00 -8.28
C ILE A 795 0.87 9.22 -9.08
N ASP A 796 0.39 10.47 -9.10
CA ASP A 796 -0.64 10.84 -10.07
C ASP A 796 0.00 10.91 -11.45
N LEU A 797 -0.23 9.88 -12.27
CA LEU A 797 0.24 9.82 -13.65
C LEU A 797 -0.18 11.05 -14.45
N TYR A 798 -1.34 11.62 -14.14
CA TYR A 798 -1.95 12.70 -14.89
C TYR A 798 -1.41 14.07 -14.50
N GLU A 799 -0.79 14.24 -13.33
CA GLU A 799 -0.04 15.47 -13.02
C GLU A 799 1.13 15.69 -13.98
N THR A 800 1.65 14.60 -14.58
CA THR A 800 2.71 14.69 -15.60
C THR A 800 2.20 15.14 -16.96
N LEU A 801 0.89 15.09 -17.18
CA LEU A 801 0.19 15.53 -18.39
C LEU A 801 -0.25 17.00 -18.22
N ARG A 802 0.42 17.92 -18.92
CA ARG A 802 0.18 19.36 -18.84
C ARG A 802 -0.86 19.83 -19.85
N GLY A 803 -2.11 19.42 -19.67
CA GLY A 803 -3.27 19.98 -20.40
C GLY A 803 -3.56 19.36 -21.77
N GLU A 804 -3.08 18.13 -22.02
CA GLU A 804 -3.33 17.36 -23.23
C GLU A 804 -4.83 17.12 -23.39
N THR A 805 -5.34 17.48 -24.56
CA THR A 805 -6.76 17.36 -24.88
C THR A 805 -7.04 15.98 -25.48
N ILE A 806 -8.11 15.32 -25.02
CA ILE A 806 -8.76 14.19 -25.70
C ILE A 806 -10.18 14.60 -26.10
N ILE A 807 -10.73 13.96 -27.13
CA ILE A 807 -12.08 14.23 -27.63
C ILE A 807 -13.01 13.08 -27.26
N ILE A 808 -13.93 13.32 -26.33
CA ILE A 808 -14.90 12.31 -25.91
C ILE A 808 -16.12 12.36 -26.85
N GLU A 809 -16.58 11.17 -27.24
CA GLU A 809 -17.81 10.98 -28.02
C GLU A 809 -18.90 10.39 -27.13
N LEU A 810 -20.00 11.10 -26.95
CA LEU A 810 -21.19 10.65 -26.21
C LEU A 810 -22.32 10.28 -27.17
N LEU A 811 -22.64 8.99 -27.22
CA LEU A 811 -23.70 8.43 -28.08
C LEU A 811 -25.07 8.52 -27.41
N GLN A 812 -26.15 8.38 -28.19
CA GLN A 812 -27.51 8.46 -27.65
C GLN A 812 -27.82 7.43 -26.57
N ASN A 813 -27.20 6.25 -26.62
CA ASN A 813 -27.42 5.22 -25.60
C ASN A 813 -26.65 5.49 -24.28
N GLY A 814 -25.95 6.63 -24.16
CA GLY A 814 -25.14 6.98 -22.98
C GLY A 814 -23.71 6.45 -23.02
N THR A 815 -23.30 5.77 -24.10
CA THR A 815 -21.93 5.28 -24.27
C THR A 815 -20.97 6.45 -24.48
N LEU A 816 -19.91 6.49 -23.68
CA LEU A 816 -18.78 7.40 -23.85
C LEU A 816 -17.64 6.66 -24.54
N ARG A 817 -17.04 7.24 -25.58
CA ARG A 817 -15.93 6.61 -26.32
C ARG A 817 -14.71 7.53 -26.44
N TRP A 818 -13.54 6.90 -26.47
CA TRP A 818 -12.28 7.51 -26.83
C TRP A 818 -11.52 6.60 -27.79
N LEU A 819 -11.03 7.15 -28.91
CA LEU A 819 -10.37 6.40 -29.99
C LEU A 819 -11.14 5.13 -30.43
N GLY A 820 -12.47 5.23 -30.51
CA GLY A 820 -13.33 4.12 -30.91
C GLY A 820 -13.51 3.02 -29.86
N GLU A 821 -12.93 3.12 -28.66
CA GLU A 821 -13.17 2.19 -27.55
C GLU A 821 -14.07 2.84 -26.49
N ASN A 822 -14.94 2.05 -25.86
CA ASN A 822 -15.81 2.53 -24.80
C ASN A 822 -14.99 2.85 -23.54
N LEU A 823 -15.23 4.01 -22.94
CA LEU A 823 -14.68 4.34 -21.63
C LEU A 823 -15.28 3.43 -20.55
N ARG A 824 -14.52 3.21 -19.47
CA ARG A 824 -15.01 2.46 -18.32
C ARG A 824 -16.03 3.30 -17.56
N ILE A 825 -17.30 2.91 -17.63
CA ILE A 825 -18.39 3.51 -16.85
C ILE A 825 -18.64 2.63 -15.62
N THR A 826 -18.52 3.18 -14.42
CA THR A 826 -18.68 2.45 -13.13
C THR A 826 -20.14 2.32 -12.70
N THR A 827 -21.04 3.01 -13.39
CA THR A 827 -22.49 3.07 -13.18
C THR A 827 -23.21 2.60 -14.45
N GLN A 828 -24.51 2.37 -14.36
CA GLN A 828 -25.29 2.04 -15.55
C GLN A 828 -25.41 3.28 -16.46
N ALA A 829 -24.93 3.16 -17.71
CA ALA A 829 -25.13 4.20 -18.72
C ALA A 829 -26.63 4.48 -18.91
N LYS A 830 -27.00 5.76 -18.99
CA LYS A 830 -28.40 6.18 -19.21
C LYS A 830 -28.52 6.78 -20.61
N PRO A 831 -29.53 6.39 -21.41
CA PRO A 831 -29.72 6.95 -22.73
C PRO A 831 -30.13 8.42 -22.66
N ILE A 832 -29.77 9.21 -23.65
CA ILE A 832 -30.20 10.61 -23.79
C ILE A 832 -31.54 10.62 -24.54
N PRO A 833 -32.59 11.29 -24.01
CA PRO A 833 -33.88 11.37 -24.67
C PRO A 833 -33.79 12.04 -26.05
N PRO A 834 -34.79 11.85 -26.93
CA PRO A 834 -34.83 12.51 -28.23
C PRO A 834 -35.18 13.99 -28.10
N ILE A 835 -34.25 14.77 -27.56
CA ILE A 835 -34.38 16.20 -27.29
C ILE A 835 -33.99 17.05 -28.51
N PRO A 836 -34.58 18.24 -28.70
CA PRO A 836 -34.11 19.19 -29.71
C PRO A 836 -32.64 19.58 -29.47
N ILE A 837 -31.82 19.45 -30.51
CA ILE A 837 -30.37 19.70 -30.43
C ILE A 837 -30.04 21.14 -30.01
N LYS A 838 -30.86 22.11 -30.42
CA LYS A 838 -30.72 23.53 -30.03
C LYS A 838 -30.84 23.81 -28.54
N GLY A 839 -31.40 22.88 -27.75
CA GLY A 839 -31.54 23.05 -26.30
C GLY A 839 -30.39 22.46 -25.50
N ILE A 840 -29.40 21.83 -26.13
CA ILE A 840 -28.28 21.16 -25.46
C ILE A 840 -27.19 22.18 -25.10
N HIS A 841 -26.66 22.06 -23.89
CA HIS A 841 -25.48 22.77 -23.41
C HIS A 841 -24.49 21.78 -22.78
N VAL A 842 -23.20 22.12 -22.81
CA VAL A 842 -22.11 21.32 -22.24
C VAL A 842 -21.28 22.19 -21.31
N PHE A 843 -21.11 21.75 -20.07
CA PHE A 843 -20.31 22.41 -19.05
C PHE A 843 -19.17 21.54 -18.59
N GLU A 844 -18.02 22.13 -18.29
CA GLU A 844 -16.89 21.48 -17.62
C GLU A 844 -16.67 22.10 -16.25
N THR A 845 -16.17 21.29 -15.31
CA THR A 845 -15.67 21.77 -14.01
C THR A 845 -14.17 21.56 -13.91
N ILE A 846 -13.44 22.68 -13.77
CA ILE A 846 -12.00 22.72 -13.53
C ILE A 846 -11.78 23.52 -12.24
N ASN A 847 -11.00 22.99 -11.30
CA ASN A 847 -10.75 23.62 -10.00
C ASN A 847 -12.05 24.06 -9.29
N SER A 848 -13.07 23.20 -9.31
CA SER A 848 -14.41 23.45 -8.75
C SER A 848 -15.22 24.59 -9.39
N VAL A 849 -14.76 25.15 -10.51
CA VAL A 849 -15.48 26.18 -11.27
C VAL A 849 -16.14 25.56 -12.49
N GLU A 850 -17.47 25.62 -12.55
CA GLU A 850 -18.27 25.16 -13.68
C GLU A 850 -18.38 26.26 -14.75
N ARG A 851 -18.11 25.92 -16.02
CA ARG A 851 -18.22 26.84 -17.16
C ARG A 851 -18.77 26.12 -18.39
N GLU A 852 -19.56 26.81 -19.20
CA GLU A 852 -19.99 26.29 -20.50
C GLU A 852 -18.79 26.26 -21.46
N VAL A 853 -18.68 25.21 -22.27
CA VAL A 853 -17.52 24.98 -23.14
C VAL A 853 -17.92 24.71 -24.59
N PRO A 854 -17.01 24.92 -25.56
CA PRO A 854 -17.24 24.49 -26.93
C PRO A 854 -17.52 22.99 -27.03
N PHE A 855 -18.50 22.63 -27.84
CA PHE A 855 -18.83 21.25 -28.20
C PHE A 855 -19.37 21.23 -29.63
N GLN A 856 -19.56 20.04 -30.21
CA GLN A 856 -20.27 19.92 -31.47
C GLN A 856 -21.13 18.68 -31.47
N ILE A 857 -22.24 18.74 -32.21
CA ILE A 857 -23.14 17.60 -32.38
C ILE A 857 -23.01 17.15 -33.82
N GLU A 858 -22.60 15.90 -34.00
CA GLU A 858 -22.26 15.35 -35.31
C GLU A 858 -23.32 14.35 -35.76
N GLU A 859 -23.62 14.33 -37.05
CA GLU A 859 -24.48 13.34 -37.68
C GLU A 859 -23.64 12.25 -38.35
N TRP A 860 -23.92 11.00 -38.01
CA TRP A 860 -23.23 9.83 -38.50
C TRP A 860 -24.21 8.72 -38.92
N ALA A 861 -23.84 8.00 -39.97
CA ALA A 861 -24.51 6.81 -40.46
C ALA A 861 -23.70 5.54 -40.14
N SER A 862 -24.28 4.38 -40.48
CA SER A 862 -23.65 3.07 -40.36
C SER A 862 -23.12 2.82 -38.94
N GLU A 863 -23.96 3.03 -37.93
CA GLU A 863 -23.62 2.84 -36.51
C GLU A 863 -22.40 3.67 -36.08
N TYR A 864 -22.44 4.98 -36.35
CA TYR A 864 -21.37 5.92 -35.99
C TYR A 864 -20.01 5.64 -36.67
N ARG A 865 -20.02 5.09 -37.89
CA ARG A 865 -18.79 4.78 -38.67
C ARG A 865 -18.63 5.63 -39.94
N VAL A 866 -19.68 6.29 -40.40
CA VAL A 866 -19.62 7.17 -41.58
C VAL A 866 -20.12 8.56 -41.18
N PRO A 867 -19.26 9.59 -41.13
CA PRO A 867 -19.69 10.94 -40.80
C PRO A 867 -20.45 11.53 -41.99
N LEU A 868 -21.50 12.30 -41.70
CA LEU A 868 -22.32 12.98 -42.70
C LEU A 868 -22.15 14.50 -42.62
N SER A 869 -22.39 15.09 -41.46
CA SER A 869 -22.43 16.55 -41.28
C SER A 869 -22.35 16.94 -39.79
N LEU A 870 -22.33 18.25 -39.51
CA LEU A 870 -22.74 18.76 -38.19
C LEU A 870 -24.27 18.81 -38.14
N ALA A 871 -24.84 18.42 -37.00
CA ALA A 871 -26.28 18.38 -36.85
C ALA A 871 -26.90 19.78 -36.89
N ASN A 872 -28.00 19.92 -37.62
CA ASN A 872 -28.73 21.17 -37.74
C ASN A 872 -29.46 21.49 -36.42
N ASN A 873 -29.59 22.78 -36.05
CA ASN A 873 -30.31 23.24 -34.87
C ASN A 873 -31.83 22.90 -34.87
N MET A 874 -32.38 22.54 -36.04
CA MET A 874 -33.74 22.00 -36.20
C MET A 874 -33.82 20.48 -36.05
N SER A 875 -32.75 19.80 -35.62
CA SER A 875 -32.73 18.33 -35.51
C SER A 875 -33.11 17.84 -34.11
N VAL A 876 -33.68 16.64 -34.05
CA VAL A 876 -33.91 15.89 -32.82
C VAL A 876 -32.74 14.94 -32.58
N PHE A 877 -32.17 14.95 -31.37
CA PHE A 877 -31.08 14.06 -31.00
C PHE A 877 -31.52 12.59 -31.11
N SER A 878 -30.76 11.77 -31.82
CA SER A 878 -31.16 10.42 -32.25
C SER A 878 -29.94 9.49 -32.32
N ASN A 879 -30.16 8.24 -32.74
CA ASN A 879 -29.10 7.24 -32.87
C ASN A 879 -28.13 7.49 -34.04
N ARG A 880 -28.31 8.60 -34.76
CA ARG A 880 -27.36 9.12 -35.74
C ARG A 880 -26.53 10.27 -35.18
N HIS A 881 -26.86 10.76 -33.99
CA HIS A 881 -26.22 11.92 -33.40
C HIS A 881 -25.28 11.50 -32.26
N MET A 882 -24.16 12.19 -32.17
CA MET A 882 -23.25 12.13 -31.02
C MET A 882 -22.91 13.54 -30.55
N ILE A 883 -22.75 13.71 -29.24
CA ILE A 883 -22.23 14.94 -28.65
C ILE A 883 -20.72 14.75 -28.50
N VAL A 884 -19.94 15.69 -29.02
CA VAL A 884 -18.48 15.62 -29.06
C VAL A 884 -17.92 16.83 -28.33
N PHE A 885 -17.05 16.58 -27.35
CA PHE A 885 -16.45 17.63 -26.53
C PHE A 885 -15.00 17.29 -26.14
N PRO A 886 -14.11 18.29 -26.03
CA PRO A 886 -12.76 18.11 -25.53
C PRO A 886 -12.80 17.90 -24.02
N VAL A 887 -11.84 17.15 -23.46
CA VAL A 887 -11.51 17.18 -22.04
C VAL A 887 -9.99 17.09 -21.88
N ASN A 888 -9.46 17.60 -20.77
CA ASN A 888 -8.08 17.41 -20.36
C ASN A 888 -8.02 16.93 -18.90
N PRO A 889 -6.86 16.50 -18.39
CA PRO A 889 -6.75 15.95 -17.03
C PRO A 889 -7.18 16.88 -15.89
N ASN A 890 -7.30 18.19 -16.11
CA ASN A 890 -7.79 19.14 -15.11
C ASN A 890 -9.33 19.16 -15.01
N VAL A 891 -10.04 18.52 -15.95
CA VAL A 891 -11.50 18.42 -15.96
C VAL A 891 -11.93 17.28 -15.05
N THR A 892 -12.67 17.62 -14.01
CA THR A 892 -13.16 16.65 -13.00
C THR A 892 -14.60 16.22 -13.24
N LYS A 893 -15.37 17.05 -13.94
CA LYS A 893 -16.80 16.84 -14.19
C LYS A 893 -17.19 17.48 -15.51
N VAL A 894 -18.01 16.79 -16.29
CA VAL A 894 -18.70 17.31 -17.48
C VAL A 894 -20.19 17.18 -17.26
N VAL A 895 -20.96 18.21 -17.62
CA VAL A 895 -22.42 18.21 -17.48
C VAL A 895 -23.05 18.51 -18.83
N ILE A 896 -23.92 17.60 -19.28
CA ILE A 896 -24.80 17.85 -20.42
C ILE A 896 -26.17 18.24 -19.86
N TRP A 897 -26.70 19.37 -20.30
CA TRP A 897 -27.96 19.90 -19.79
C TRP A 897 -28.85 20.39 -20.93
N TRP A 898 -30.17 20.34 -20.72
CA TRP A 898 -31.15 20.95 -21.62
C TRP A 898 -32.32 21.61 -20.89
N ASP A 899 -32.77 22.76 -21.40
CA ASP A 899 -33.81 23.58 -20.77
C ASP A 899 -35.26 23.15 -21.11
N GLY A 900 -35.39 22.31 -22.14
CA GLY A 900 -36.64 21.74 -22.61
C GLY A 900 -37.57 22.66 -23.40
N ARG A 901 -37.25 23.95 -23.54
CA ARG A 901 -38.14 24.93 -24.18
C ARG A 901 -38.04 24.85 -25.69
N ASP A 902 -39.16 24.91 -26.37
CA ASP A 902 -39.22 25.02 -27.82
C ASP A 902 -38.67 26.36 -28.35
N THR A 903 -38.61 27.38 -27.50
CA THR A 903 -37.98 28.70 -27.73
C THR A 903 -36.47 28.73 -27.49
N ALA A 904 -35.86 27.62 -27.05
CA ALA A 904 -34.42 27.55 -26.84
C ALA A 904 -33.64 27.90 -28.11
N LYS A 905 -32.56 28.67 -27.93
CA LYS A 905 -31.61 29.01 -28.99
C LYS A 905 -30.34 28.20 -28.77
N GLN A 906 -29.80 27.66 -29.86
CA GLN A 906 -28.53 26.95 -29.80
C GLN A 906 -27.43 27.89 -29.31
N THR A 907 -26.69 27.45 -28.29
CA THR A 907 -25.52 28.19 -27.79
C THR A 907 -24.48 28.37 -28.89
N PRO A 908 -23.86 29.56 -29.02
CA PRO A 908 -22.79 29.79 -29.99
C PRO A 908 -21.62 28.81 -29.84
N LEU A 909 -21.36 28.32 -28.62
CA LEU A 909 -20.33 27.32 -28.33
C LEU A 909 -20.53 25.98 -29.05
N ALA A 910 -21.73 25.71 -29.58
CA ALA A 910 -22.04 24.48 -30.32
C ALA A 910 -21.73 24.54 -31.83
N TYR A 911 -21.59 25.75 -32.41
CA TYR A 911 -21.50 25.93 -33.86
C TYR A 911 -20.56 27.06 -34.32
N GLU A 912 -20.24 28.03 -33.47
CA GLU A 912 -19.27 29.07 -33.83
C GLU A 912 -17.90 28.44 -34.00
N HIS A 913 -17.28 28.74 -35.14
CA HIS A 913 -15.97 28.22 -35.45
C HIS A 913 -14.98 28.70 -34.40
N ASN A 914 -14.35 27.75 -33.73
CA ASN A 914 -13.19 28.04 -32.91
C ASN A 914 -12.08 28.52 -33.85
N TYR A 915 -11.63 29.78 -33.68
CA TYR A 915 -10.60 30.41 -34.51
C TYR A 915 -9.27 29.62 -34.55
N ALA A 916 -9.10 28.60 -33.71
CA ALA A 916 -8.00 27.66 -33.76
C ALA A 916 -8.04 26.71 -34.98
N ILE A 917 -9.21 26.29 -35.48
CA ILE A 917 -9.30 25.37 -36.62
C ILE A 917 -9.55 26.13 -37.92
N THR A 918 -8.60 26.05 -38.86
CA THR A 918 -8.66 26.72 -40.16
C THR A 918 -8.47 25.74 -41.32
N ILE A 919 -9.09 26.02 -42.45
CA ILE A 919 -8.93 25.26 -43.70
C ILE A 919 -8.23 26.13 -44.74
N GLY A 920 -7.25 25.57 -45.45
CA GLY A 920 -6.64 26.22 -46.61
C GLY A 920 -7.57 26.26 -47.83
N SER A 921 -7.31 27.19 -48.75
CA SER A 921 -8.14 27.48 -49.94
C SER A 921 -8.49 26.30 -50.86
N ASN A 922 -7.73 25.20 -50.81
CA ASN A 922 -7.95 24.00 -51.62
C ASN A 922 -8.61 22.85 -50.83
N TYR A 923 -9.09 23.09 -49.60
CA TYR A 923 -9.70 22.11 -48.69
C TYR A 923 -8.80 20.93 -48.28
N LYS A 924 -7.53 20.94 -48.70
CA LYS A 924 -6.56 19.87 -48.42
C LYS A 924 -5.79 20.04 -47.12
N ARG A 925 -5.77 21.25 -46.57
CA ARG A 925 -4.97 21.63 -45.39
C ARG A 925 -5.90 22.04 -44.28
N ILE A 926 -5.77 21.39 -43.13
CA ILE A 926 -6.52 21.66 -41.91
C ILE A 926 -5.51 21.96 -40.82
N ASN A 927 -5.62 23.09 -40.14
CA ASN A 927 -4.70 23.50 -39.08
C ASN A 927 -5.50 23.76 -37.81
N ASN A 928 -5.07 23.24 -36.65
CA ASN A 928 -5.75 23.41 -35.35
C ASN A 928 -5.07 24.44 -34.43
N GLY A 929 -4.17 25.25 -34.97
CA GLY A 929 -3.33 26.21 -34.25
C GLY A 929 -2.00 25.63 -33.76
N ILE A 930 -1.87 24.30 -33.68
CA ILE A 930 -0.68 23.59 -33.15
C ILE A 930 0.01 22.76 -34.24
N VAL A 931 -0.79 22.06 -35.06
CA VAL A 931 -0.34 21.19 -36.14
C VAL A 931 -1.17 21.42 -37.41
N GLU A 932 -0.57 21.17 -38.56
CA GLU A 932 -1.23 21.19 -39.87
C GLU A 932 -1.33 19.77 -40.42
N LEU A 933 -2.55 19.31 -40.67
CA LEU A 933 -2.86 18.08 -41.40
C LEU A 933 -3.10 18.42 -42.88
N THR A 934 -2.27 17.89 -43.76
CA THR A 934 -2.38 18.07 -45.22
C THR A 934 -2.63 16.73 -45.90
N VAL A 935 -3.77 16.56 -46.58
CA VAL A 935 -4.01 15.42 -47.45
C VAL A 935 -3.49 15.66 -48.86
N LYS A 936 -2.86 14.65 -49.47
CA LYS A 936 -2.23 14.73 -50.79
C LYS A 936 -2.66 13.60 -51.72
N TRP A 937 -2.77 13.95 -52.99
CA TRP A 937 -2.97 13.09 -54.14
C TRP A 937 -2.40 13.80 -55.37
N PRO A 938 -1.94 13.07 -56.42
CA PRO A 938 -1.40 13.70 -57.62
C PRO A 938 -2.44 14.53 -58.37
N SER A 939 -1.97 15.50 -59.16
CA SER A 939 -2.82 16.37 -59.98
C SER A 939 -3.47 15.65 -61.18
N SER A 940 -2.98 14.47 -61.56
CA SER A 940 -3.55 13.59 -62.60
C SER A 940 -3.22 12.11 -62.34
N GLY A 941 -4.14 11.20 -62.70
CA GLY A 941 -3.99 9.73 -62.54
C GLY A 941 -4.34 9.18 -61.15
N CYS A 942 -4.36 7.84 -60.98
CA CYS A 942 -4.65 7.17 -59.70
C CYS A 942 -3.36 6.95 -58.88
N GLY A 943 -2.84 8.02 -58.25
CA GLY A 943 -1.74 7.89 -57.28
C GLY A 943 -2.23 7.78 -55.84
N LYS A 944 -1.31 7.41 -54.94
CA LYS A 944 -1.59 7.15 -53.52
C LYS A 944 -2.32 8.30 -52.84
N PHE A 945 -3.31 7.97 -52.00
CA PHE A 945 -3.88 8.90 -51.03
C PHE A 945 -3.00 8.93 -49.77
N THR A 946 -2.48 10.10 -49.41
CA THR A 946 -1.56 10.26 -48.26
C THR A 946 -1.95 11.44 -47.39
N ALA A 947 -1.51 11.43 -46.13
CA ALA A 947 -1.64 12.57 -45.21
C ALA A 947 -0.29 12.95 -44.61
N GLU A 948 -0.01 14.25 -44.52
CA GLU A 948 1.13 14.81 -43.80
C GLU A 948 0.65 15.53 -42.56
N LEU A 949 1.14 15.12 -41.40
CA LEU A 949 1.00 15.86 -40.15
C LEU A 949 2.27 16.67 -39.91
N LYS A 950 2.13 17.99 -39.78
CA LYS A 950 3.24 18.93 -39.63
C LYS A 950 3.14 19.69 -38.32
N LYS A 951 4.26 19.81 -37.62
CA LYS A 951 4.45 20.72 -36.49
C LYS A 951 5.64 21.63 -36.78
N GLY A 952 5.39 22.93 -36.91
CA GLY A 952 6.41 23.87 -37.38
C GLY A 952 6.92 23.54 -38.79
N SER A 953 8.16 23.93 -39.09
CA SER A 953 8.77 23.75 -40.42
C SER A 953 9.58 22.46 -40.60
N THR A 954 9.91 21.76 -39.51
CA THR A 954 10.91 20.68 -39.52
C THR A 954 10.35 19.30 -39.21
N ILE A 955 9.24 19.20 -38.48
CA ILE A 955 8.66 17.92 -38.05
C ILE A 955 7.48 17.60 -38.97
N ILE A 956 7.67 16.58 -39.82
CA ILE A 956 6.69 16.14 -40.81
C ILE A 956 6.57 14.62 -40.71
N ALA A 957 5.37 14.13 -40.43
CA ALA A 957 5.04 12.70 -40.49
C ALA A 957 4.11 12.46 -41.70
N THR A 958 4.57 11.66 -42.66
CA THR A 958 3.84 11.30 -43.87
C THR A 958 3.24 9.91 -43.71
N THR A 959 1.93 9.81 -43.88
CA THR A 959 1.14 8.59 -43.74
C THR A 959 0.66 8.14 -45.11
N ASP A 960 1.06 6.94 -45.52
CA ASP A 960 0.44 6.21 -46.63
C ASP A 960 -0.65 5.29 -46.05
N PHE A 961 -1.84 5.34 -46.63
CA PHE A 961 -2.99 4.58 -46.15
C PHE A 961 -3.27 3.35 -47.02
N MET A 962 -3.77 2.30 -46.34
CA MET A 962 -4.42 1.15 -46.92
C MET A 962 -3.69 0.49 -48.09
N ARG A 963 -2.59 -0.21 -47.79
CA ARG A 963 -1.92 -1.11 -48.75
C ARG A 963 -2.50 -2.52 -48.62
N VAL A 964 -2.97 -3.07 -49.74
CA VAL A 964 -3.43 -4.46 -49.83
C VAL A 964 -2.77 -5.11 -51.04
N ASN A 965 -2.19 -6.29 -50.84
CA ASN A 965 -1.48 -7.05 -51.87
C ASN A 965 -0.45 -6.20 -52.63
N ASN A 966 0.33 -5.40 -51.90
CA ASN A 966 1.33 -4.45 -52.42
C ASN A 966 0.77 -3.27 -53.24
N ALA A 967 -0.56 -3.11 -53.34
CA ALA A 967 -1.20 -1.98 -53.98
C ALA A 967 -1.77 -1.02 -52.93
N TYR A 968 -1.33 0.24 -52.95
CA TYR A 968 -1.87 1.29 -52.09
C TYR A 968 -3.20 1.80 -52.62
N ALA A 969 -4.09 2.18 -51.71
CA ALA A 969 -5.31 2.89 -52.07
C ALA A 969 -4.96 4.22 -52.76
N CYS A 970 -5.64 4.49 -53.88
CA CYS A 970 -5.61 5.79 -54.53
C CYS A 970 -6.86 6.59 -54.19
N TRP A 971 -6.83 7.88 -54.57
CA TRP A 971 -7.95 8.79 -54.40
C TRP A 971 -9.17 8.48 -55.30
N GLY A 972 -9.04 7.50 -56.21
CA GLY A 972 -10.11 7.11 -57.13
C GLY A 972 -10.44 8.17 -58.19
N HIS A 973 -11.71 8.27 -58.56
CA HIS A 973 -12.25 9.28 -59.49
C HIS A 973 -12.87 10.51 -58.80
N SER A 974 -12.94 10.55 -57.47
CA SER A 974 -13.55 11.63 -56.70
C SER A 974 -12.62 12.12 -55.60
N ALA A 975 -12.43 13.43 -55.49
CA ALA A 975 -11.67 14.01 -54.39
C ALA A 975 -12.30 13.64 -53.02
N PRO A 976 -11.52 13.60 -51.93
CA PRO A 976 -12.04 13.50 -50.57
C PRO A 976 -13.18 14.49 -50.32
N SER A 977 -14.08 14.14 -49.41
CA SER A 977 -15.13 15.06 -48.99
C SER A 977 -14.53 16.36 -48.43
N ILE A 978 -15.26 17.47 -48.58
CA ILE A 978 -14.88 18.73 -47.94
C ILE A 978 -14.84 18.49 -46.41
N PRO A 979 -13.75 18.85 -45.71
CA PRO A 979 -13.67 18.66 -44.26
C PRO A 979 -14.86 19.31 -43.55
N ILE A 980 -15.54 18.55 -42.71
CA ILE A 980 -16.57 19.05 -41.80
C ILE A 980 -15.82 19.73 -40.65
N VAL A 981 -15.82 21.06 -40.61
CA VAL A 981 -15.16 21.82 -39.55
C VAL A 981 -16.16 22.22 -38.49
N GLY A 982 -15.89 21.78 -37.26
CA GLY A 982 -16.65 22.16 -36.08
C GLY A 982 -15.78 22.84 -35.01
N PRO A 983 -16.41 23.31 -33.92
CA PRO A 983 -15.74 24.02 -32.82
C PRO A 983 -14.63 23.23 -32.09
N VAL A 984 -14.70 21.89 -32.07
CA VAL A 984 -13.80 21.06 -31.24
C VAL A 984 -12.96 20.07 -32.04
N ARG A 985 -13.39 19.70 -33.24
CA ARG A 985 -12.58 18.93 -34.21
C ARG A 985 -13.04 19.16 -35.65
N ALA A 986 -12.11 18.98 -36.59
CA ALA A 986 -12.43 18.79 -38.00
C ALA A 986 -12.53 17.31 -38.34
N VAL A 987 -13.44 16.93 -39.24
CA VAL A 987 -13.63 15.55 -39.71
C VAL A 987 -13.50 15.51 -41.23
N LEU A 988 -12.56 14.72 -41.74
CA LEU A 988 -12.38 14.44 -43.16
C LEU A 988 -12.73 12.97 -43.41
N ASN A 989 -13.55 12.68 -44.41
CA ASN A 989 -13.81 11.31 -44.83
C ASN A 989 -13.57 11.09 -46.32
N HIS A 990 -13.21 9.87 -46.70
CA HIS A 990 -12.97 9.51 -48.09
C HIS A 990 -13.21 8.01 -48.31
N GLU A 991 -14.01 7.68 -49.33
CA GLU A 991 -14.09 6.36 -49.93
C GLU A 991 -12.90 6.20 -50.89
N VAL A 992 -11.94 5.35 -50.53
CA VAL A 992 -10.73 5.15 -51.33
C VAL A 992 -10.87 3.95 -52.26
N GLU A 993 -10.14 3.98 -53.38
CA GLU A 993 -10.28 2.99 -54.44
C GLU A 993 -8.94 2.38 -54.88
N TRP A 994 -9.04 1.29 -55.64
CA TRP A 994 -7.95 0.73 -56.44
C TRP A 994 -8.42 0.73 -57.91
N PRO A 995 -7.65 1.28 -58.86
CA PRO A 995 -8.15 1.61 -60.19
C PRO A 995 -8.52 0.39 -61.05
N SER A 996 -8.12 -0.81 -60.64
CA SER A 996 -8.54 -2.09 -61.25
C SER A 996 -9.05 -3.09 -60.21
N GLY A 997 -9.49 -2.59 -59.05
CA GLY A 997 -9.69 -3.38 -57.85
C GLY A 997 -8.37 -3.86 -57.23
N VAL A 998 -8.47 -4.51 -56.06
CA VAL A 998 -7.32 -5.14 -55.42
C VAL A 998 -7.10 -6.51 -56.06
N THR A 999 -5.90 -6.73 -56.62
CA THR A 999 -5.49 -8.02 -57.21
C THR A 999 -5.78 -9.17 -56.24
N ASN A 1000 -6.47 -10.22 -56.71
CA ASN A 1000 -6.86 -11.40 -55.92
C ASN A 1000 -7.71 -11.12 -54.66
N CYS A 1001 -8.32 -9.94 -54.55
CA CYS A 1001 -9.22 -9.60 -53.44
C CYS A 1001 -10.52 -8.96 -53.95
N PRO A 1002 -11.41 -9.74 -54.61
CA PRO A 1002 -12.70 -9.22 -55.08
C PRO A 1002 -13.63 -8.83 -53.90
N ASN A 1003 -14.67 -8.06 -54.23
CA ASN A 1003 -15.74 -7.64 -53.31
C ASN A 1003 -15.21 -6.92 -52.06
N PHE A 1004 -14.29 -5.98 -52.27
CA PHE A 1004 -13.58 -5.26 -51.23
C PHE A 1004 -13.79 -3.75 -51.39
N TYR A 1005 -14.18 -3.09 -50.29
CA TYR A 1005 -14.40 -1.65 -50.20
C TYR A 1005 -13.66 -1.11 -48.98
N ALA A 1006 -13.28 0.16 -49.01
CA ALA A 1006 -12.58 0.77 -47.89
C ALA A 1006 -12.95 2.24 -47.70
N HIS A 1007 -12.93 2.68 -46.45
CA HIS A 1007 -13.32 4.04 -46.06
C HIS A 1007 -12.38 4.57 -44.98
N ILE A 1008 -11.89 5.79 -45.19
CA ILE A 1008 -10.99 6.49 -44.27
C ILE A 1008 -11.76 7.64 -43.64
N VAL A 1009 -11.67 7.76 -42.31
CA VAL A 1009 -12.02 8.98 -41.60
C VAL A 1009 -10.80 9.47 -40.84
N LEU A 1010 -10.43 10.73 -41.03
CA LEU A 1010 -9.40 11.42 -40.26
C LEU A 1010 -10.09 12.52 -39.45
N THR A 1011 -9.73 12.67 -38.17
CA THR A 1011 -10.18 13.82 -37.39
C THR A 1011 -9.00 14.58 -36.81
N LEU A 1012 -9.09 15.91 -36.84
CA LEU A 1012 -8.10 16.80 -36.24
C LEU A 1012 -8.72 17.54 -35.05
N PRO A 1013 -8.44 17.09 -33.81
CA PRO A 1013 -8.90 17.76 -32.60
C PRO A 1013 -8.33 19.15 -32.41
N VAL A 1014 -9.04 20.00 -31.68
CA VAL A 1014 -8.48 21.24 -31.13
C VAL A 1014 -7.46 20.94 -30.03
N ASN A 1015 -6.46 21.81 -29.84
CA ASN A 1015 -5.47 21.72 -28.76
C ASN A 1015 -4.69 20.39 -28.67
N ALA A 1016 -4.55 19.67 -29.80
CA ALA A 1016 -3.84 18.40 -29.88
C ALA A 1016 -2.66 18.45 -30.85
N THR A 1017 -1.66 17.61 -30.61
CA THR A 1017 -0.50 17.41 -31.51
C THR A 1017 -0.63 16.17 -32.40
N TYR A 1018 -1.85 15.64 -32.49
CA TYR A 1018 -2.16 14.41 -33.21
C TYR A 1018 -3.44 14.57 -34.02
N TYR A 1019 -3.57 13.76 -35.08
CA TYR A 1019 -4.86 13.48 -35.71
C TYR A 1019 -5.27 12.05 -35.35
N THR A 1020 -6.58 11.79 -35.26
CA THR A 1020 -7.11 10.44 -35.09
C THR A 1020 -7.55 9.86 -36.44
N TYR A 1021 -7.48 8.55 -36.57
CA TYR A 1021 -7.91 7.84 -37.77
C TYR A 1021 -8.95 6.78 -37.44
N GLN A 1022 -9.83 6.54 -38.40
CA GLN A 1022 -10.68 5.37 -38.50
C GLN A 1022 -10.49 4.77 -39.90
N LEU A 1023 -9.94 3.57 -39.98
CA LEU A 1023 -9.66 2.87 -41.23
C LEU A 1023 -10.57 1.65 -41.34
N ARG A 1024 -11.60 1.75 -42.17
CA ARG A 1024 -12.62 0.70 -42.34
C ARG A 1024 -12.36 -0.10 -43.61
N TYR A 1025 -12.35 -1.42 -43.47
CA TYR A 1025 -12.17 -2.42 -44.50
C TYR A 1025 -13.42 -3.29 -44.55
N LEU A 1026 -14.11 -3.28 -45.69
CA LEU A 1026 -15.32 -4.05 -45.91
C LEU A 1026 -15.07 -5.15 -46.92
N PHE A 1027 -15.03 -6.38 -46.42
CA PHE A 1027 -15.01 -7.59 -47.22
C PHE A 1027 -16.46 -8.06 -47.36
N LEU A 1028 -17.09 -7.88 -48.52
CA LEU A 1028 -18.43 -8.42 -48.76
C LEU A 1028 -18.34 -9.90 -49.14
N LYS A 1029 -19.33 -10.71 -48.77
CA LYS A 1029 -19.35 -12.15 -49.08
C LYS A 1029 -18.99 -12.42 -50.54
N SER A 1030 -18.06 -13.34 -50.78
CA SER A 1030 -17.63 -13.75 -52.11
C SER A 1030 -17.96 -15.23 -52.31
N GLN A 1031 -19.03 -15.54 -53.04
CA GLN A 1031 -19.57 -16.89 -53.14
C GLN A 1031 -18.66 -17.82 -53.96
N ASP A 1032 -18.07 -17.33 -55.05
CA ASP A 1032 -17.37 -18.19 -56.04
C ASP A 1032 -15.91 -17.77 -56.30
N ARG A 1033 -15.44 -16.68 -55.66
CA ARG A 1033 -14.10 -16.11 -55.90
C ARG A 1033 -13.35 -15.90 -54.60
N PRO A 1034 -12.53 -16.87 -54.15
CA PRO A 1034 -11.79 -16.74 -52.90
C PRO A 1034 -10.80 -15.58 -52.96
N ARG A 1035 -10.66 -14.85 -51.85
CA ARG A 1035 -9.62 -13.83 -51.71
C ARG A 1035 -8.29 -14.49 -51.35
N THR A 1036 -7.19 -13.87 -51.78
CA THR A 1036 -5.83 -14.16 -51.33
C THR A 1036 -5.21 -12.86 -50.85
N ILE A 1037 -5.03 -12.72 -49.53
CA ILE A 1037 -4.42 -11.55 -48.91
C ILE A 1037 -2.98 -11.93 -48.51
N SER A 1038 -2.00 -11.38 -49.24
CA SER A 1038 -0.56 -11.62 -49.04
C SER A 1038 0.15 -10.48 -48.32
N ASP A 1039 -0.44 -9.29 -48.33
CA ASP A 1039 0.02 -8.09 -47.63
C ASP A 1039 -1.21 -7.27 -47.26
N LEU A 1040 -1.32 -6.90 -45.99
CA LEU A 1040 -2.37 -6.02 -45.49
C LEU A 1040 -1.70 -5.05 -44.52
N CYS A 1041 -1.71 -3.77 -44.88
CA CYS A 1041 -1.14 -2.70 -44.09
C CYS A 1041 -2.13 -1.53 -44.05
N PRO A 1042 -2.95 -1.41 -42.97
CA PRO A 1042 -3.84 -0.28 -42.77
C PRO A 1042 -3.17 1.07 -42.92
N MET A 1043 -1.94 1.18 -42.42
CA MET A 1043 -1.21 2.44 -42.38
C MET A 1043 0.30 2.20 -42.29
N SER A 1044 1.05 3.03 -43.01
CA SER A 1044 2.49 3.19 -42.83
C SER A 1044 2.87 4.66 -42.66
N ILE A 1045 3.68 4.98 -41.65
CA ILE A 1045 4.08 6.34 -41.30
C ILE A 1045 5.59 6.48 -41.45
N THR A 1046 6.03 7.53 -42.13
CA THR A 1046 7.45 7.89 -42.32
C THR A 1046 7.71 9.35 -41.92
N SER A 1047 8.95 9.69 -41.55
CA SER A 1047 9.31 11.08 -41.18
C SER A 1047 10.72 11.47 -41.58
N SER A 1048 11.03 12.77 -41.54
CA SER A 1048 12.35 13.34 -41.83
C SER A 1048 13.33 13.28 -40.65
N THR A 1049 12.87 13.22 -39.39
CA THR A 1049 13.68 13.24 -38.16
C THR A 1049 13.99 11.80 -37.65
N SER A 1050 15.16 11.53 -37.06
CA SER A 1050 15.51 10.17 -36.56
C SER A 1050 16.68 10.09 -35.56
N LEU A 1051 16.54 9.35 -34.45
CA LEU A 1051 17.67 8.79 -33.67
C LEU A 1051 17.40 7.37 -33.09
N ALA A 1052 16.22 7.08 -32.52
CA ALA A 1052 15.87 5.76 -31.97
C ALA A 1052 14.35 5.51 -31.95
N ALA A 1053 13.92 4.24 -31.89
CA ALA A 1053 12.52 3.87 -31.70
C ALA A 1053 12.24 3.34 -30.30
N TYR A 1054 11.17 3.82 -29.68
CA TYR A 1054 10.65 3.37 -28.40
C TYR A 1054 9.27 2.77 -28.58
N VAL A 1055 9.05 1.61 -28.00
CA VAL A 1055 7.80 0.86 -28.16
C VAL A 1055 7.35 0.31 -26.82
N GLU A 1056 6.04 0.25 -26.60
CA GLU A 1056 5.51 -0.52 -25.47
C GLU A 1056 5.88 -1.99 -25.69
N ASN A 1057 6.43 -2.64 -24.67
CA ASN A 1057 6.87 -4.03 -24.71
C ASN A 1057 6.47 -4.77 -23.43
N GLY A 1058 5.23 -4.54 -22.98
CA GLY A 1058 4.65 -5.14 -21.80
C GLY A 1058 4.30 -4.16 -20.69
N THR A 1059 4.04 -4.72 -19.52
CA THR A 1059 3.69 -4.00 -18.29
C THR A 1059 4.55 -4.56 -17.17
N ALA A 1060 5.31 -3.70 -16.50
CA ALA A 1060 6.13 -4.06 -15.36
C ALA A 1060 5.25 -4.37 -14.13
N SER A 1061 5.84 -5.00 -13.11
CA SER A 1061 5.14 -5.34 -11.86
C SER A 1061 4.54 -4.12 -11.13
N ASN A 1062 5.10 -2.93 -11.36
CA ASN A 1062 4.60 -1.65 -10.86
C ASN A 1062 3.50 -1.02 -11.73
N GLY A 1063 2.97 -1.72 -12.74
CA GLY A 1063 1.89 -1.24 -13.61
C GLY A 1063 2.34 -0.29 -14.75
N TYR A 1064 3.59 0.14 -14.81
CA TYR A 1064 4.07 0.96 -15.93
C TYR A 1064 4.31 0.11 -17.18
N PRO A 1065 4.17 0.66 -18.40
CA PRO A 1065 4.59 -0.04 -19.61
C PRO A 1065 6.10 -0.29 -19.57
N THR A 1066 6.52 -1.53 -19.78
CA THR A 1066 7.92 -1.81 -20.09
C THR A 1066 8.22 -1.26 -21.49
N VAL A 1067 9.35 -0.59 -21.67
CA VAL A 1067 9.70 0.02 -22.95
C VAL A 1067 10.85 -0.73 -23.61
N GLY A 1068 10.61 -1.16 -24.84
CA GLY A 1068 11.63 -1.70 -25.73
C GLY A 1068 12.27 -0.60 -26.56
N ILE A 1069 13.59 -0.68 -26.76
CA ILE A 1069 14.33 0.20 -27.66
C ILE A 1069 14.71 -0.61 -28.90
N ILE A 1070 14.34 -0.11 -30.08
CA ILE A 1070 14.69 -0.72 -31.37
C ILE A 1070 15.69 0.19 -32.08
N SER A 1071 16.78 -0.39 -32.58
CA SER A 1071 17.81 0.30 -33.37
C SER A 1071 17.84 -0.11 -34.84
N GLY A 1072 17.20 -1.23 -35.20
CA GLY A 1072 17.12 -1.77 -36.56
C GLY A 1072 15.68 -1.91 -37.05
N SER A 1073 15.32 -3.09 -37.56
CA SER A 1073 13.95 -3.47 -37.93
C SER A 1073 13.42 -4.53 -36.98
N SER A 1074 12.21 -4.34 -36.47
CA SER A 1074 11.53 -5.31 -35.61
C SER A 1074 10.03 -5.33 -35.85
N SER A 1075 9.47 -6.53 -35.97
CA SER A 1075 8.03 -6.77 -35.97
C SER A 1075 7.58 -7.16 -34.56
N LEU A 1076 6.72 -6.34 -33.97
CA LEU A 1076 6.24 -6.48 -32.61
C LEU A 1076 4.92 -7.23 -32.59
N TYR A 1077 4.96 -8.43 -32.02
CA TYR A 1077 3.82 -9.31 -31.85
C TYR A 1077 3.63 -9.61 -30.37
N ASN A 1078 2.41 -10.02 -29.99
CA ASN A 1078 2.06 -10.30 -28.61
C ASN A 1078 2.94 -11.44 -28.04
N TYR A 1079 3.70 -11.14 -26.97
CA TYR A 1079 4.67 -12.02 -26.30
C TYR A 1079 4.06 -13.29 -25.66
N SER A 1080 2.76 -13.34 -25.36
CA SER A 1080 2.12 -14.54 -24.76
C SER A 1080 0.59 -14.65 -24.96
N ALA A 1081 -0.06 -15.68 -24.43
CA ALA A 1081 -1.51 -15.86 -24.48
C ALA A 1081 -2.29 -14.93 -23.53
N SER A 1082 -1.63 -14.28 -22.55
CA SER A 1082 -2.29 -13.62 -21.41
C SER A 1082 -2.14 -12.09 -21.32
N CYS A 1083 -1.27 -11.44 -22.11
CA CYS A 1083 -1.08 -9.98 -22.07
C CYS A 1083 -1.06 -9.36 -23.46
N TRP A 1084 -1.90 -8.37 -23.77
CA TRP A 1084 -1.85 -7.67 -25.07
C TRP A 1084 -0.94 -6.44 -24.98
N GLN A 1085 0.19 -6.49 -25.69
CA GLN A 1085 1.28 -5.51 -25.63
C GLN A 1085 1.39 -4.73 -26.97
N HIS A 1086 2.15 -3.63 -27.00
CA HIS A 1086 2.43 -2.82 -28.21
C HIS A 1086 1.28 -1.92 -28.69
N ARG A 1087 0.61 -1.20 -27.78
CA ARG A 1087 -0.41 -0.19 -28.09
C ARG A 1087 0.15 1.08 -28.75
N TRP A 1088 1.45 1.30 -28.64
CA TRP A 1088 2.09 2.46 -29.22
C TRP A 1088 3.54 2.22 -29.60
N ALA A 1089 4.01 3.02 -30.56
CA ALA A 1089 5.41 3.13 -30.95
C ALA A 1089 5.72 4.58 -31.33
N GLN A 1090 6.92 5.04 -31.02
CA GLN A 1090 7.44 6.33 -31.47
C GLN A 1090 8.86 6.21 -31.99
N ILE A 1091 9.23 7.08 -32.92
CA ILE A 1091 10.59 7.30 -33.39
C ILE A 1091 10.93 8.77 -33.14
N ASN A 1092 12.02 9.03 -32.42
CA ASN A 1092 12.41 10.38 -32.04
C ASN A 1092 13.92 10.59 -32.00
N THR A 1093 14.31 11.87 -32.09
CA THR A 1093 15.68 12.36 -31.93
C THR A 1093 15.94 12.69 -30.47
N SER A 1094 16.83 11.98 -29.75
CA SER A 1094 17.37 12.39 -28.44
C SER A 1094 16.32 13.00 -27.49
N GLN A 1095 15.11 12.40 -27.47
CA GLN A 1095 13.92 12.84 -26.73
C GLN A 1095 13.32 14.23 -27.06
N THR A 1096 13.83 14.97 -28.05
CA THR A 1096 13.42 16.36 -28.32
C THR A 1096 12.47 16.54 -29.50
N ALA A 1097 12.36 15.61 -30.43
CA ALA A 1097 11.38 15.72 -31.53
C ALA A 1097 11.15 14.36 -32.18
N GLY A 1098 9.94 14.09 -32.65
CA GLY A 1098 9.63 12.81 -33.26
C GLY A 1098 8.19 12.67 -33.72
N PHE A 1099 7.86 11.43 -34.07
CA PHE A 1099 6.53 11.02 -34.45
C PHE A 1099 6.23 9.64 -33.92
N GLY A 1100 4.96 9.26 -33.90
CA GLY A 1100 4.57 7.93 -33.52
C GLY A 1100 3.11 7.63 -33.78
N ILE A 1101 2.71 6.44 -33.36
CA ILE A 1101 1.34 5.95 -33.43
C ILE A 1101 0.92 5.43 -32.06
N MET A 1102 -0.33 5.66 -31.69
CA MET A 1102 -0.96 5.07 -30.50
C MET A 1102 -2.37 4.60 -30.83
N PHE A 1103 -2.78 3.50 -30.23
CA PHE A 1103 -4.10 2.87 -30.40
C PHE A 1103 -4.41 2.04 -29.15
N THR A 1104 -5.66 1.62 -29.00
CA THR A 1104 -6.11 0.95 -27.77
C THR A 1104 -5.85 -0.57 -27.79
N THR A 1105 -6.04 -1.23 -26.65
CA THR A 1105 -5.92 -2.70 -26.55
C THR A 1105 -6.88 -3.43 -27.49
N ALA A 1106 -8.10 -2.93 -27.68
CA ALA A 1106 -9.06 -3.53 -28.61
C ALA A 1106 -8.55 -3.52 -30.06
N TYR A 1107 -7.91 -2.43 -30.49
CA TYR A 1107 -7.39 -2.32 -31.85
C TYR A 1107 -6.04 -3.01 -32.05
N ASN A 1108 -5.25 -3.18 -30.99
CA ASN A 1108 -4.11 -4.08 -31.01
C ASN A 1108 -4.55 -5.53 -31.27
N LYS A 1109 -5.60 -6.01 -30.58
CA LYS A 1109 -6.21 -7.33 -30.82
C LYS A 1109 -6.69 -7.50 -32.26
N MET A 1110 -7.27 -6.44 -32.83
CA MET A 1110 -7.80 -6.45 -34.20
C MET A 1110 -6.73 -6.70 -35.26
N LEU A 1111 -5.44 -6.43 -34.99
CA LEU A 1111 -4.35 -6.78 -35.90
C LEU A 1111 -4.26 -8.30 -36.17
N TYR A 1112 -4.81 -9.13 -35.31
CA TYR A 1112 -4.73 -10.60 -35.41
C TYR A 1112 -6.01 -11.20 -35.99
N TYR A 1113 -6.94 -10.38 -36.53
CA TYR A 1113 -8.24 -10.84 -37.01
C TYR A 1113 -8.13 -11.99 -38.03
N PHE A 1114 -7.14 -11.92 -38.91
CA PHE A 1114 -6.92 -12.92 -39.96
C PHE A 1114 -6.02 -14.10 -39.53
N ASP A 1115 -5.61 -14.13 -38.26
CA ASP A 1115 -4.79 -15.21 -37.71
C ASP A 1115 -5.63 -16.41 -37.31
N GLY A 1116 -5.14 -17.62 -37.58
CA GLY A 1116 -5.72 -18.85 -37.04
C GLY A 1116 -5.38 -19.03 -35.55
N SER A 1117 -6.15 -19.85 -34.83
CA SER A 1117 -6.01 -20.05 -33.37
C SER A 1117 -4.62 -20.51 -32.90
N THR A 1118 -3.78 -21.04 -33.80
CA THR A 1118 -2.45 -21.60 -33.49
C THR A 1118 -1.27 -20.77 -34.02
N ALA A 1119 -1.49 -19.73 -34.83
CA ALA A 1119 -0.40 -18.94 -35.42
C ALA A 1119 -0.73 -17.45 -35.43
N LYS A 1120 -0.19 -16.70 -34.46
CA LYS A 1120 -0.26 -15.24 -34.39
C LYS A 1120 0.73 -14.61 -35.40
N ARG A 1121 0.25 -13.86 -36.38
CA ARG A 1121 1.01 -13.23 -37.48
C ARG A 1121 0.73 -11.73 -37.65
N GLY A 1122 -0.23 -11.15 -36.94
CA GLY A 1122 -0.41 -9.69 -36.83
C GLY A 1122 0.71 -9.02 -36.02
N ALA A 1123 1.20 -7.85 -36.45
CA ALA A 1123 2.26 -7.12 -35.77
C ALA A 1123 2.26 -5.60 -36.02
N LEU A 1124 2.88 -4.85 -35.10
CA LEU A 1124 3.34 -3.48 -35.31
C LEU A 1124 4.80 -3.52 -35.76
N ASN A 1125 5.09 -3.15 -37.01
CA ASN A 1125 6.45 -3.22 -37.57
C ASN A 1125 7.15 -1.87 -37.49
N VAL A 1126 8.34 -1.83 -36.91
CA VAL A 1126 9.13 -0.60 -36.73
C VAL A 1126 10.50 -0.79 -37.37
N THR A 1127 10.86 0.09 -38.30
CA THR A 1127 12.14 0.09 -39.02
C THR A 1127 12.82 1.45 -38.89
N VAL A 1128 13.81 1.53 -38.01
CA VAL A 1128 14.51 2.79 -37.68
C VAL A 1128 15.33 3.35 -38.83
N PRO A 1129 16.12 2.56 -39.60
CA PRO A 1129 16.89 3.09 -40.73
C PRO A 1129 16.03 3.77 -41.79
N SER A 1130 14.82 3.25 -42.03
CA SER A 1130 13.85 3.83 -42.97
C SER A 1130 12.84 4.76 -42.30
N LYS A 1131 12.98 5.02 -40.99
CA LYS A 1131 12.11 5.90 -40.20
C LYS A 1131 10.64 5.54 -40.35
N LEU A 1132 10.33 4.24 -40.28
CA LEU A 1132 9.07 3.66 -40.70
C LEU A 1132 8.36 2.96 -39.54
N ILE A 1133 7.07 3.23 -39.37
CA ILE A 1133 6.15 2.45 -38.51
C ILE A 1133 5.00 1.94 -39.40
N GLU A 1134 4.70 0.64 -39.36
CA GLU A 1134 3.59 0.03 -40.10
C GLU A 1134 2.68 -0.79 -39.18
N LEU A 1135 1.37 -0.66 -39.37
CA LEU A 1135 0.39 -1.62 -38.87
C LEU A 1135 0.31 -2.78 -39.85
N ARG A 1136 0.64 -4.01 -39.45
CA ARG A 1136 0.63 -5.18 -40.32
C ARG A 1136 -0.23 -6.31 -39.74
N PRO A 1137 -1.55 -6.31 -39.97
CA PRO A 1137 -2.42 -7.42 -39.56
C PRO A 1137 -2.05 -8.79 -40.15
N VAL A 1138 -1.33 -8.83 -41.28
CA VAL A 1138 -0.86 -10.07 -41.92
C VAL A 1138 0.60 -9.87 -42.35
N CYS A 1139 1.54 -10.61 -41.73
CA CYS A 1139 2.97 -10.47 -41.99
C CYS A 1139 3.47 -11.29 -43.21
N PRO A 1140 4.33 -10.73 -44.10
CA PRO A 1140 4.97 -11.47 -45.20
C PRO A 1140 6.26 -12.24 -44.83
N ASP A 1141 6.95 -11.86 -43.75
CA ASP A 1141 8.37 -12.16 -43.57
C ASP A 1141 8.65 -13.33 -42.61
N ARG A 1142 8.15 -14.54 -42.91
CA ARG A 1142 8.78 -15.84 -42.57
C ARG A 1142 8.29 -16.93 -43.53
N VAL A 1143 9.04 -17.12 -44.61
CA VAL A 1143 8.85 -18.19 -45.58
C VAL A 1143 8.93 -19.57 -44.92
N LYS A 1144 7.81 -20.29 -44.82
CA LYS A 1144 7.59 -21.66 -45.30
C LYS A 1144 6.23 -22.21 -44.81
N VAL A 1145 5.35 -22.44 -45.79
CA VAL A 1145 4.20 -23.37 -45.77
C VAL A 1145 3.05 -22.97 -44.82
N VAL A 1146 1.87 -22.81 -45.44
CA VAL A 1146 0.55 -22.42 -44.88
C VAL A 1146 0.28 -20.91 -44.75
N GLY A 1147 -0.13 -20.32 -45.88
CA GLY A 1147 -1.22 -19.33 -46.02
C GLY A 1147 -0.89 -17.85 -45.81
N SER A 1148 -0.76 -17.02 -46.85
CA SER A 1148 -1.90 -16.20 -47.31
C SER A 1148 -3.26 -16.61 -46.74
N VAL A 1149 -4.15 -15.66 -46.46
CA VAL A 1149 -5.56 -16.02 -46.24
C VAL A 1149 -6.16 -16.45 -47.59
N SER A 1150 -5.74 -17.60 -48.11
CA SER A 1150 -6.21 -18.18 -49.35
C SER A 1150 -7.52 -18.88 -49.03
N GLY A 1151 -8.60 -18.46 -49.71
CA GLY A 1151 -9.92 -19.04 -49.48
C GLY A 1151 -10.88 -18.18 -48.64
N HIS A 1152 -10.52 -16.95 -48.26
CA HIS A 1152 -11.45 -16.09 -47.51
C HIS A 1152 -12.63 -15.64 -48.38
N THR A 1153 -13.77 -16.28 -48.18
CA THR A 1153 -15.05 -15.99 -48.84
C THR A 1153 -16.06 -15.29 -47.93
N GLN A 1154 -15.80 -15.28 -46.63
CA GLN A 1154 -16.68 -14.70 -45.63
C GLN A 1154 -16.71 -13.17 -45.71
N GLU A 1155 -17.77 -12.62 -45.15
CA GLU A 1155 -17.90 -11.18 -44.94
C GLU A 1155 -17.19 -10.75 -43.66
N ALA A 1156 -16.56 -9.57 -43.71
CA ALA A 1156 -15.88 -8.97 -42.57
C ALA A 1156 -15.93 -7.44 -42.68
N ASP A 1157 -16.28 -6.76 -41.59
CA ASP A 1157 -16.27 -5.30 -41.46
C ASP A 1157 -15.26 -4.92 -40.37
N LEU A 1158 -14.03 -4.64 -40.79
CA LEU A 1158 -12.90 -4.38 -39.91
C LEU A 1158 -12.66 -2.89 -39.81
N CYS A 1159 -12.51 -2.39 -38.59
CA CYS A 1159 -12.27 -0.97 -38.35
C CYS A 1159 -11.13 -0.79 -37.36
N TRP A 1160 -10.08 -0.08 -37.77
CA TRP A 1160 -8.95 0.27 -36.91
C TRP A 1160 -9.02 1.75 -36.53
N TYR A 1161 -8.90 2.01 -35.23
CA TYR A 1161 -8.85 3.35 -34.68
C TYR A 1161 -7.53 3.60 -33.96
N GLY A 1162 -7.10 4.85 -33.95
CA GLY A 1162 -5.92 5.30 -33.23
C GLY A 1162 -5.56 6.74 -33.58
N ALA A 1163 -4.36 7.15 -33.22
CA ALA A 1163 -3.84 8.48 -33.49
C ALA A 1163 -2.41 8.44 -34.03
N VAL A 1164 -2.11 9.37 -34.93
CA VAL A 1164 -0.75 9.67 -35.38
C VAL A 1164 -0.29 10.95 -34.72
N VAL A 1165 0.83 10.87 -34.02
CA VAL A 1165 1.34 11.93 -33.14
C VAL A 1165 2.63 12.50 -33.74
N VAL A 1166 2.78 13.83 -33.68
CA VAL A 1166 4.07 14.51 -33.82
C VAL A 1166 4.38 15.31 -32.57
N PHE A 1167 5.66 15.43 -32.21
CA PHE A 1167 6.07 16.18 -31.04
C PHE A 1167 7.46 16.79 -31.22
N ASP A 1168 7.72 17.83 -30.43
CA ASP A 1168 8.96 18.58 -30.30
C ASP A 1168 9.36 18.69 -28.82
N SER A 1169 10.30 19.57 -28.47
CA SER A 1169 10.88 19.62 -27.13
C SER A 1169 9.94 20.23 -26.09
N VAL A 1170 8.85 20.86 -26.51
CA VAL A 1170 7.87 21.53 -25.65
C VAL A 1170 6.51 20.83 -25.66
N SER A 1171 6.31 19.86 -26.56
CA SER A 1171 5.08 19.07 -26.62
C SER A 1171 5.28 17.65 -26.11
N THR A 1172 4.18 17.07 -25.66
CA THR A 1172 4.19 15.77 -24.99
C THR A 1172 4.40 14.65 -26.02
N PRO A 1173 5.50 13.88 -25.93
CA PRO A 1173 5.69 12.71 -26.77
C PRO A 1173 4.70 11.61 -26.40
N ILE A 1174 4.66 10.53 -27.19
CA ILE A 1174 3.88 9.36 -26.79
C ILE A 1174 4.45 8.78 -25.50
N TYR A 1175 5.78 8.71 -25.38
CA TYR A 1175 6.50 8.24 -24.20
C TYR A 1175 7.74 9.09 -23.93
N LYS A 1176 7.91 9.47 -22.66
CA LYS A 1176 9.06 10.18 -22.11
C LYS A 1176 9.53 9.51 -20.83
N ARG A 1177 10.85 9.46 -20.61
CA ARG A 1177 11.45 9.04 -19.35
C ARG A 1177 12.45 10.09 -18.89
N ASP A 1178 12.18 10.68 -17.74
CA ASP A 1178 13.05 11.62 -17.04
C ASP A 1178 13.46 10.99 -15.68
N GLY A 1179 14.57 10.25 -15.67
CA GLY A 1179 14.97 9.44 -14.50
C GLY A 1179 14.01 8.28 -14.25
N GLU A 1180 13.41 8.21 -13.06
CA GLU A 1180 12.39 7.22 -12.68
C GLU A 1180 10.96 7.63 -13.09
N LEU A 1181 10.75 8.91 -13.42
CA LEU A 1181 9.44 9.42 -13.84
C LEU A 1181 9.16 9.07 -15.30
N ILE A 1182 8.01 8.45 -15.54
CA ILE A 1182 7.52 8.08 -16.86
C ILE A 1182 6.27 8.91 -17.17
N SER A 1183 6.26 9.60 -18.30
CA SER A 1183 5.14 10.43 -18.75
C SER A 1183 4.90 10.30 -20.25
N GLY A 1184 3.79 10.86 -20.76
CA GLY A 1184 3.50 10.90 -22.21
C GLY A 1184 2.07 10.49 -22.56
N LEU A 1185 1.69 10.70 -23.82
CA LEU A 1185 0.34 10.40 -24.32
C LEU A 1185 -0.05 8.92 -24.22
N TRP A 1186 0.91 8.01 -24.02
CA TRP A 1186 0.66 6.60 -23.77
C TRP A 1186 -0.31 6.37 -22.59
N ILE A 1187 -0.30 7.27 -21.61
CA ILE A 1187 -1.20 7.24 -20.45
C ILE A 1187 -2.67 7.28 -20.91
N LEU A 1188 -2.98 8.07 -21.94
CA LEU A 1188 -4.34 8.26 -22.46
C LEU A 1188 -4.92 7.01 -23.16
N VAL A 1189 -4.05 6.09 -23.62
CA VAL A 1189 -4.47 4.84 -24.27
C VAL A 1189 -4.36 3.62 -23.37
N ASN A 1190 -3.49 3.67 -22.35
CA ASN A 1190 -3.34 2.59 -21.38
C ASN A 1190 -4.31 2.72 -20.20
N TYR A 1191 -4.63 3.96 -19.81
CA TYR A 1191 -5.41 4.30 -18.61
C TYR A 1191 -6.50 5.35 -18.91
N PRO A 1192 -7.34 5.24 -19.97
CA PRO A 1192 -8.34 6.28 -20.24
C PRO A 1192 -9.24 6.57 -19.01
N PRO A 1193 -9.73 7.80 -18.82
CA PRO A 1193 -10.42 8.19 -17.60
C PRO A 1193 -11.62 7.27 -17.30
N ALA A 1194 -11.73 6.85 -16.04
CA ALA A 1194 -12.92 6.17 -15.56
C ALA A 1194 -14.04 7.22 -15.37
N THR A 1195 -15.27 6.80 -15.63
CA THR A 1195 -16.43 7.71 -15.62
C THR A 1195 -17.51 7.20 -14.68
N THR A 1196 -18.06 8.10 -13.88
CA THR A 1196 -19.27 7.85 -13.10
C THR A 1196 -20.36 8.77 -13.63
N VAL A 1197 -21.48 8.19 -14.07
CA VAL A 1197 -22.60 8.93 -14.65
C VAL A 1197 -23.73 9.03 -13.63
N VAL A 1198 -24.24 10.25 -13.46
CA VAL A 1198 -25.41 10.55 -12.63
C VAL A 1198 -26.39 11.36 -13.47
N VAL A 1199 -27.67 10.99 -13.42
CA VAL A 1199 -28.74 11.81 -14.00
C VAL A 1199 -29.43 12.58 -12.88
N GLU A 1200 -29.69 13.86 -13.12
CA GLU A 1200 -30.21 14.77 -12.11
C GLU A 1200 -31.47 15.49 -12.63
N ARG A 1201 -32.36 15.78 -11.70
CA ARG A 1201 -33.50 16.69 -11.91
C ARG A 1201 -32.95 18.11 -11.92
N SER A 1202 -33.32 18.93 -12.90
CA SER A 1202 -33.03 20.37 -12.91
C SER A 1202 -34.28 21.19 -12.66
#